data_AF-A0A1Q3UP82-F1
#
_entry.id   AF-A0A1Q3UP82-F1
#
_cell.length_a   1.000
_cell.length_b   1.000
_cell.length_c   1.000
_cell.angle_alpha   90.00
_cell.angle_beta   90.00
_cell.angle_gamma   90.00
#
_symmetry.space_group_name_H-M   'P 1'
#
loop_
_entity.id
_entity.type
_entity.pdbx_description
1 polymer ?
#
loop_
_entity_poly.entity_id
_entity_poly.type
_entity_poly.pdbx_seq_one_letter_code
_entity_poly.pdbx_strand_id
1 'polypeptide(L)'
;MRTRSRLFRTAALVAGPALLLASCGGGGGGTPTPSPTPTPTPTPTPTGGLYTPPASQSLSVADVQTVLAGAIAEAQARGLPSVIAVTDRVGNVLGVFRMNGARATATTSAAPNGDNIDAQNVTFPAEAGAIAKAITGAYLSSGGNAFSTRTASQIVQEHFPPAPTTAGLESGPLFGVQFSQLPCSDLAARFGAMGGGALIGPKRSPLGLAADPGGLPLYKNGVLVGGIGVMGDGVYGSDPNILDIDNDAEEFIALAGTRGFEAPAAITADKITVDGTTLRFSDATYGGLQTSGGASFASLNGTAGNLGAVIGYAAAAIVAGTAYGSEASGIRASTAAEFSNRDAFVLTNGSGTNRFPIRAGTDASTNSAPLTQAEVRAVLEDAFAVMSRARAQIRRPLDSRAQVTISLVDTHGAVLGIVRAPDAPIFGTDVSLQKARTAAFFSGANAGTELSANASADVQHFVPAVRSFLNDPSALTGTFAFADRSGGNLSRPYFPDGEVGRPNGPLSRPIAQFNPFSTGLQSALVIGNIGAHLGFVSGASATDTPQRCTTLPDVAAGQNRLQNGIQIFPGSVPIYRGTQLVGAIGVSGDGIDQDDMISFLGTHNGGARVGTIGNAPIDKRADNIVVTLSDGKTVRLRYISCPFAPFLDTSQQNVCQGL
;
A
#
# COMPACT_ATOMS: atom_id res chain seq x y z
N MET A 1 39.73 57.34 20.70
CA MET A 1 41.19 57.50 20.92
C MET A 1 41.80 56.11 21.07
N ARG A 2 42.46 55.57 20.05
CA ARG A 2 43.91 55.68 19.78
C ARG A 2 44.83 54.96 20.80
N THR A 3 45.31 53.78 20.37
CA THR A 3 46.75 53.34 20.30
C THR A 3 47.48 53.02 21.62
N ARG A 4 48.45 52.10 21.73
CA ARG A 4 49.22 51.19 20.84
C ARG A 4 50.08 50.25 21.72
N SER A 5 50.18 48.98 21.33
CA SER A 5 51.38 48.08 21.19
C SER A 5 52.66 48.22 22.04
N ARG A 6 53.30 47.05 22.31
CA ARG A 6 54.70 46.58 21.99
C ARG A 6 55.16 45.52 23.04
N LEU A 7 55.97 44.47 22.84
CA LEU A 7 56.91 44.00 21.80
C LEU A 7 57.45 42.54 22.10
N PHE A 8 57.59 41.68 21.06
CA PHE A 8 58.69 40.71 20.71
C PHE A 8 58.85 39.34 21.45
N ARG A 9 59.27 38.22 20.80
CA ARG A 9 60.35 38.00 19.81
C ARG A 9 60.07 36.90 18.75
N THR A 10 60.78 37.04 17.63
CA THR A 10 60.96 36.23 16.40
C THR A 10 61.95 35.07 16.51
N ALA A 11 61.78 34.02 15.67
CA ALA A 11 62.76 33.57 14.65
C ALA A 11 62.21 32.38 13.83
N ALA A 12 62.50 32.37 12.52
CA ALA A 12 62.10 31.38 11.52
C ALA A 12 63.33 30.73 10.88
N LEU A 13 63.20 29.52 10.32
CA LEU A 13 64.02 29.02 9.20
C LEU A 13 63.39 27.79 8.51
N VAL A 14 63.76 27.63 7.24
CA VAL A 14 63.14 26.92 6.10
C VAL A 14 63.75 25.52 5.87
N ALA A 15 62.99 24.58 5.30
CA ALA A 15 63.35 23.70 4.15
C ALA A 15 62.68 22.29 4.17
N GLY A 16 62.05 21.88 3.05
CA GLY A 16 61.90 20.45 2.66
C GLY A 16 63.17 19.95 1.93
N PRO A 17 63.33 18.66 1.53
CA PRO A 17 62.35 17.91 0.70
C PRO A 17 62.27 16.35 0.90
N ALA A 18 61.28 15.76 0.22
CA ALA A 18 61.24 14.49 -0.55
C ALA A 18 61.90 13.15 -0.10
N LEU A 19 61.05 12.09 -0.16
CA LEU A 19 61.26 10.72 -0.69
C LEU A 19 62.46 9.87 -0.22
N LEU A 20 62.20 8.69 0.36
CA LEU A 20 62.39 7.35 -0.28
C LEU A 20 62.11 6.19 0.69
N LEU A 21 61.67 5.08 0.09
CA LEU A 21 61.35 3.77 0.66
C LEU A 21 62.59 2.98 1.15
N ALA A 22 62.41 2.15 2.18
CA ALA A 22 62.95 0.78 2.38
C ALA A 22 62.74 0.36 3.85
N SER A 23 61.73 -0.45 4.17
CA SER A 23 61.81 -1.90 4.45
C SER A 23 62.95 -2.35 5.39
N CYS A 24 62.59 -2.82 6.60
CA CYS A 24 62.77 -4.21 7.07
C CYS A 24 62.74 -4.34 8.61
N GLY A 25 61.95 -5.32 9.09
CA GLY A 25 62.08 -6.00 10.39
C GLY A 25 61.47 -5.27 11.59
N GLY A 26 60.62 -5.86 12.44
CA GLY A 26 60.11 -7.22 12.55
C GLY A 26 59.30 -7.33 13.85
N GLY A 27 58.23 -8.15 13.81
CA GLY A 27 57.68 -8.92 14.94
C GLY A 27 56.99 -8.21 16.12
N GLY A 28 55.68 -8.44 16.29
CA GLY A 28 55.07 -8.49 17.62
C GLY A 28 53.60 -8.04 17.75
N GLY A 29 52.66 -8.98 17.54
CA GLY A 29 51.34 -9.12 18.19
C GLY A 29 50.42 -7.90 18.41
N GLY A 30 49.29 -7.85 17.70
CA GLY A 30 48.14 -7.01 18.07
C GLY A 30 46.91 -7.25 17.18
N THR A 31 45.87 -7.85 17.77
CA THR A 31 44.40 -7.80 17.46
C THR A 31 43.92 -7.83 16.00
N PRO A 32 42.98 -8.73 15.61
CA PRO A 32 42.36 -8.66 14.29
C PRO A 32 41.50 -7.39 14.18
N THR A 33 41.88 -6.49 13.28
CA THR A 33 41.06 -5.36 12.86
C THR A 33 39.90 -5.92 12.00
N PRO A 34 38.64 -5.53 12.22
CA PRO A 34 37.56 -5.98 11.36
C PRO A 34 37.78 -5.42 9.95
N SER A 35 37.92 -6.31 8.96
CA SER A 35 37.87 -5.93 7.56
C SER A 35 36.51 -5.27 7.29
N PRO A 36 36.45 -4.06 6.73
CA PRO A 36 35.18 -3.49 6.32
C PRO A 36 34.56 -4.40 5.27
N THR A 37 33.37 -4.91 5.55
CA THR A 37 32.52 -5.55 4.54
C THR A 37 32.34 -4.54 3.41
N PRO A 38 32.56 -4.90 2.14
CA PRO A 38 32.33 -3.96 1.05
C PRO A 38 30.88 -3.50 1.09
N THR A 39 30.68 -2.21 1.36
CA THR A 39 29.38 -1.59 1.20
C THR A 39 29.04 -1.69 -0.29
N PRO A 40 27.91 -2.30 -0.68
CA PRO A 40 27.51 -2.32 -2.07
C PRO A 40 27.48 -0.87 -2.58
N THR A 41 28.28 -0.61 -3.61
CA THR A 41 28.36 0.70 -4.24
C THR A 41 26.94 1.08 -4.69
N PRO A 42 26.41 2.25 -4.28
CA PRO A 42 25.09 2.67 -4.76
C PRO A 42 25.15 2.73 -6.28
N THR A 43 24.28 1.95 -6.94
CA THR A 43 24.06 2.08 -8.38
C THR A 43 23.76 3.55 -8.66
N PRO A 44 24.53 4.24 -9.53
CA PRO A 44 24.28 5.64 -9.81
C PRO A 44 22.84 5.81 -10.30
N THR A 45 22.15 6.82 -9.76
CA THR A 45 20.84 7.23 -10.21
C THR A 45 20.90 7.42 -11.73
N PRO A 46 20.01 6.78 -12.51
CA PRO A 46 19.96 7.02 -13.95
C PRO A 46 19.83 8.52 -14.20
N THR A 47 20.80 9.11 -14.91
CA THR A 47 20.72 10.50 -15.35
C THR A 47 20.03 10.53 -16.70
N GLY A 48 19.01 11.38 -16.86
CA GLY A 48 18.27 11.55 -18.13
C GLY A 48 16.95 10.75 -18.26
N GLY A 49 16.45 10.14 -17.18
CA GLY A 49 15.14 9.50 -17.13
C GLY A 49 13.95 10.46 -17.07
N LEU A 50 12.73 9.96 -17.32
CA LEU A 50 11.48 10.72 -17.21
C LEU A 50 11.04 10.93 -15.75
N TYR A 51 11.58 10.13 -14.82
CA TYR A 51 11.29 10.21 -13.40
C TYR A 51 12.52 10.65 -12.61
N THR A 52 12.29 11.43 -11.56
CA THR A 52 13.32 11.74 -10.57
C THR A 52 13.14 10.81 -9.37
N PRO A 53 14.10 9.91 -9.09
CA PRO A 53 14.03 9.09 -7.88
C PRO A 53 14.04 9.92 -6.60
N PRO A 54 13.32 9.51 -5.55
CA PRO A 54 13.38 10.19 -4.25
C PRO A 54 14.82 10.29 -3.73
N ALA A 55 15.17 11.44 -3.17
CA ALA A 55 16.49 11.61 -2.58
C ALA A 55 16.67 10.65 -1.40
N SER A 56 17.91 10.17 -1.20
CA SER A 56 18.21 9.23 -0.12
C SER A 56 18.06 9.93 1.24
N GLN A 57 17.00 9.61 1.97
CA GLN A 57 16.71 10.09 3.31
C GLN A 57 16.18 8.93 4.17
N SER A 58 16.44 9.00 5.47
CA SER A 58 15.87 8.09 6.47
C SER A 58 15.77 8.78 7.84
N LEU A 59 14.98 8.17 8.74
CA LEU A 59 14.90 8.54 10.14
C LEU A 59 16.09 7.92 10.90
N SER A 60 16.88 8.76 11.57
CA SER A 60 17.86 8.31 12.56
C SER A 60 17.18 7.96 13.89
N VAL A 61 17.91 7.32 14.81
CA VAL A 61 17.41 7.08 16.18
C VAL A 61 17.00 8.39 16.87
N ALA A 62 17.77 9.47 16.68
CA ALA A 62 17.46 10.78 17.25
C ALA A 62 16.19 11.39 16.64
N ASP A 63 15.96 11.17 15.33
CA ASP A 63 14.73 11.61 14.67
C ASP A 63 13.52 10.88 15.27
N VAL A 64 13.59 9.54 15.42
CA VAL A 64 12.51 8.74 16.02
C VAL A 64 12.25 9.15 17.46
N GLN A 65 13.30 9.41 18.26
CA GLN A 65 13.17 9.94 19.61
C GLN A 65 12.45 11.30 19.64
N THR A 66 12.73 12.18 18.68
CA THR A 66 12.09 13.50 18.57
C THR A 66 10.61 13.36 18.26
N VAL A 67 10.26 12.52 17.28
CA VAL A 67 8.87 12.22 16.89
C VAL A 67 8.09 11.65 18.09
N LEU A 68 8.64 10.64 18.77
CA LEU A 68 8.02 10.04 19.95
C LEU A 68 7.86 11.06 21.09
N ALA A 69 8.89 11.85 21.39
CA ALA A 69 8.84 12.81 22.48
C ALA A 69 7.77 13.90 22.27
N GLY A 70 7.61 14.39 21.04
CA GLY A 70 6.56 15.35 20.69
C GLY A 70 5.16 14.79 20.91
N ALA A 71 4.91 13.57 20.43
CA ALA A 71 3.63 12.89 20.60
C ALA A 71 3.34 12.55 22.08
N ILE A 72 4.31 11.99 22.81
CA ILE A 72 4.14 11.64 24.24
C ILE A 72 3.81 12.89 25.06
N ALA A 73 4.50 14.01 24.84
CA ALA A 73 4.25 15.25 25.57
C ALA A 73 2.84 15.80 25.30
N GLU A 74 2.39 15.78 24.04
CA GLU A 74 1.03 16.21 23.69
C GLU A 74 -0.02 15.29 24.30
N ALA A 75 0.22 13.98 24.31
CA ALA A 75 -0.67 13.00 24.93
C ALA A 75 -0.80 13.22 26.46
N GLN A 76 0.30 13.57 27.14
CA GLN A 76 0.26 13.94 28.56
C GLN A 76 -0.54 15.22 28.79
N ALA A 77 -0.32 16.25 27.97
CA ALA A 77 -1.03 17.52 28.09
C ALA A 77 -2.55 17.33 27.94
N ARG A 78 -2.95 16.49 26.98
CA ARG A 78 -4.36 16.15 26.71
C ARG A 78 -4.99 15.20 27.73
N GLY A 79 -4.20 14.59 28.61
CA GLY A 79 -4.70 13.58 29.53
C GLY A 79 -5.17 12.30 28.85
N LEU A 80 -4.62 11.96 27.68
CA LEU A 80 -4.92 10.73 26.93
C LEU A 80 -3.67 9.87 26.76
N PRO A 81 -3.29 9.06 27.77
CA PRO A 81 -2.21 8.10 27.61
C PRO A 81 -2.46 7.18 26.41
N SER A 82 -1.47 7.12 25.51
CA SER A 82 -1.62 6.45 24.21
C SER A 82 -0.48 5.46 23.95
N VAL A 83 -0.72 4.56 23.00
CA VAL A 83 0.29 3.78 22.29
C VAL A 83 0.65 4.53 21.01
N ILE A 84 1.95 4.75 20.81
CA ILE A 84 2.48 5.55 19.70
C ILE A 84 3.48 4.70 18.93
N ALA A 85 3.30 4.57 17.62
CA ALA A 85 4.19 3.83 16.73
C ALA A 85 4.80 4.75 15.68
N VAL A 86 6.07 4.51 15.33
CA VAL A 86 6.77 5.18 14.24
C VAL A 86 7.29 4.13 13.27
N THR A 87 7.07 4.34 11.97
CA THR A 87 7.56 3.47 10.90
C THR A 87 8.47 4.23 9.95
N ASP A 88 9.37 3.52 9.25
CA ASP A 88 10.02 4.07 8.05
C ASP A 88 9.13 3.93 6.82
N ARG A 89 9.59 4.51 5.70
CA ARG A 89 8.84 4.54 4.44
C ARG A 89 8.42 3.14 3.96
N VAL A 90 9.23 2.11 4.17
CA VAL A 90 8.93 0.73 3.73
C VAL A 90 8.30 -0.13 4.83
N GLY A 91 7.86 0.51 5.92
CA GLY A 91 7.03 -0.07 6.96
C GLY A 91 7.80 -0.78 8.07
N ASN A 92 9.12 -0.62 8.17
CA ASN A 92 9.83 -1.09 9.36
C ASN A 92 9.35 -0.30 10.57
N VAL A 93 8.94 -0.98 11.64
CA VAL A 93 8.56 -0.33 12.90
C VAL A 93 9.82 0.07 13.65
N LEU A 94 10.05 1.38 13.74
CA LEU A 94 11.26 1.96 14.30
C LEU A 94 11.20 2.14 15.81
N GLY A 95 9.99 2.18 16.36
CA GLY A 95 9.74 2.21 17.79
C GLY A 95 8.24 2.18 18.08
N VAL A 96 7.88 1.51 19.17
CA VAL A 96 6.54 1.55 19.75
C VAL A 96 6.69 1.98 21.19
N PHE A 97 5.99 3.02 21.60
CA PHE A 97 5.97 3.52 22.97
C PHE A 97 4.58 3.35 23.57
N ARG A 98 4.50 2.69 24.72
CA ARG A 98 3.27 2.55 25.50
C ARG A 98 3.34 3.46 26.70
N MET A 99 2.45 4.45 26.76
CA MET A 99 2.33 5.33 27.92
C MET A 99 1.73 4.61 29.12
N ASN A 100 2.09 5.06 30.33
CA ASN A 100 1.47 4.59 31.57
C ASN A 100 -0.03 4.91 31.55
N GLY A 101 -0.87 3.89 31.74
CA GLY A 101 -2.33 4.04 31.68
C GLY A 101 -2.94 4.00 30.28
N ALA A 102 -2.13 3.82 29.22
CA ALA A 102 -2.67 3.65 27.86
C ALA A 102 -3.52 2.38 27.78
N ARG A 103 -4.63 2.45 27.02
CA ARG A 103 -5.53 1.31 26.84
C ARG A 103 -4.77 0.10 26.27
N ALA A 104 -5.11 -1.09 26.75
CA ALA A 104 -4.47 -2.32 26.27
C ALA A 104 -4.93 -2.68 24.85
N THR A 105 -6.19 -2.38 24.55
CA THR A 105 -6.89 -2.81 23.33
C THR A 105 -7.66 -1.67 22.69
N ALA A 106 -7.96 -1.84 21.42
CA ALA A 106 -8.94 -1.05 20.68
C ALA A 106 -9.96 -1.98 20.02
N THR A 107 -11.10 -1.42 19.63
CA THR A 107 -12.22 -2.17 19.04
C THR A 107 -12.68 -1.50 17.75
N THR A 108 -12.85 -2.29 16.69
CA THR A 108 -13.38 -1.80 15.41
C THR A 108 -14.84 -1.36 15.52
N SER A 109 -15.28 -0.43 14.68
CA SER A 109 -16.69 -0.02 14.64
C SER A 109 -17.64 -1.20 14.42
N ALA A 110 -18.78 -1.18 15.12
CA ALA A 110 -19.85 -2.16 14.98
C ALA A 110 -20.62 -1.99 13.66
N ALA A 111 -21.39 -3.02 13.29
CA ALA A 111 -22.35 -2.96 12.20
C ALA A 111 -23.43 -1.90 12.47
N PRO A 112 -23.93 -1.18 11.43
CA PRO A 112 -25.02 -0.23 11.60
C PRO A 112 -26.29 -0.82 12.25
N ASN A 113 -26.59 -2.09 11.98
CA ASN A 113 -27.74 -2.79 12.57
C ASN A 113 -27.42 -3.52 13.90
N GLY A 114 -26.17 -3.51 14.35
CA GLY A 114 -25.71 -4.24 15.55
C GLY A 114 -25.38 -5.72 15.33
N ASP A 115 -25.72 -6.31 14.18
CA ASP A 115 -25.42 -7.71 13.83
C ASP A 115 -24.05 -7.82 13.16
N ASN A 116 -23.01 -7.76 13.99
CA ASN A 116 -21.61 -7.73 13.56
C ASN A 116 -21.19 -8.98 12.77
N ILE A 117 -20.45 -8.75 11.68
CA ILE A 117 -19.81 -9.79 10.87
C ILE A 117 -18.43 -9.30 10.39
N ASP A 118 -17.61 -10.22 9.87
CA ASP A 118 -16.25 -9.94 9.38
C ASP A 118 -15.36 -9.33 10.47
N ALA A 119 -14.83 -8.12 10.25
CA ALA A 119 -13.96 -7.44 11.20
C ALA A 119 -14.71 -6.38 12.03
N GLN A 120 -16.03 -6.43 12.14
CA GLN A 120 -16.84 -5.49 12.92
C GLN A 120 -16.87 -5.83 14.41
N ASN A 121 -16.77 -4.80 15.26
CA ASN A 121 -16.79 -4.94 16.73
C ASN A 121 -15.76 -5.96 17.26
N VAL A 122 -14.60 -6.05 16.61
CA VAL A 122 -13.51 -6.95 16.97
C VAL A 122 -12.50 -6.19 17.81
N THR A 123 -12.13 -6.78 18.96
CA THR A 123 -11.14 -6.20 19.89
C THR A 123 -9.75 -6.77 19.62
N PHE A 124 -8.74 -5.92 19.58
CA PHE A 124 -7.35 -6.27 19.27
C PHE A 124 -6.35 -5.41 20.08
N PRO A 125 -5.05 -5.78 20.16
CA PRO A 125 -4.05 -4.99 20.88
C PRO A 125 -3.89 -3.58 20.32
N ALA A 126 -3.85 -2.55 21.17
CA ALA A 126 -3.74 -1.16 20.75
C ALA A 126 -2.47 -0.88 19.90
N GLU A 127 -1.38 -1.61 20.15
CA GLU A 127 -0.16 -1.58 19.34
C GLU A 127 -0.41 -1.92 17.86
N ALA A 128 -1.30 -2.88 17.59
CA ALA A 128 -1.62 -3.27 16.22
C ALA A 128 -2.31 -2.11 15.47
N GLY A 129 -3.21 -1.38 16.14
CA GLY A 129 -3.84 -0.18 15.61
C GLY A 129 -2.85 0.95 15.36
N ALA A 130 -1.94 1.21 16.31
CA ALA A 130 -0.96 2.30 16.19
C ALA A 130 0.00 2.05 15.02
N ILE A 131 0.45 0.79 14.86
CA ILE A 131 1.29 0.39 13.72
C ILE A 131 0.51 0.52 12.40
N ALA A 132 -0.75 0.06 12.34
CA ALA A 132 -1.57 0.16 11.13
C ALA A 132 -1.78 1.63 10.70
N LYS A 133 -2.03 2.54 11.66
CA LYS A 133 -2.12 3.99 11.40
C LYS A 133 -0.81 4.58 10.88
N ALA A 134 0.33 4.22 11.49
CA ALA A 134 1.65 4.68 11.06
C ALA A 134 1.99 4.20 9.63
N ILE A 135 1.75 2.92 9.34
CA ILE A 135 1.94 2.34 8.01
C ILE A 135 1.04 3.04 6.99
N THR A 136 -0.21 3.34 7.35
CA THR A 136 -1.15 4.01 6.42
C THR A 136 -0.64 5.38 5.98
N GLY A 137 -0.19 6.21 6.93
CA GLY A 137 0.44 7.50 6.61
C GLY A 137 1.66 7.33 5.69
N ALA A 138 2.53 6.37 6.00
CA ALA A 138 3.74 6.09 5.21
C ALA A 138 3.43 5.54 3.80
N TYR A 139 2.41 4.70 3.64
CA TYR A 139 2.18 3.91 2.43
C TYR A 139 1.28 4.60 1.41
N LEU A 140 0.32 5.43 1.85
CA LEU A 140 -0.55 6.21 0.97
C LEU A 140 0.13 7.47 0.41
N SER A 141 1.23 7.89 1.04
CA SER A 141 1.96 9.10 0.68
C SER A 141 3.07 8.85 -0.35
N SER A 142 3.51 9.91 -1.01
CA SER A 142 4.63 9.94 -1.95
C SER A 142 5.27 11.34 -2.00
N GLY A 143 6.26 11.56 -2.87
CA GLY A 143 6.78 12.90 -3.15
C GLY A 143 5.79 13.82 -3.89
N GLY A 144 4.69 13.27 -4.44
CA GLY A 144 3.66 14.03 -5.14
C GLY A 144 2.35 14.22 -4.36
N ASN A 145 2.16 13.51 -3.25
CA ASN A 145 0.95 13.59 -2.42
C ASN A 145 1.24 13.17 -0.98
N ALA A 146 0.62 13.83 -0.01
CA ALA A 146 0.66 13.44 1.39
C ALA A 146 -0.77 13.16 1.87
N PHE A 147 -1.02 11.89 2.18
CA PHE A 147 -2.31 11.38 2.65
C PHE A 147 -2.16 10.82 4.06
N SER A 148 -3.17 11.04 4.88
CA SER A 148 -3.26 10.58 6.26
C SER A 148 -4.29 9.45 6.39
N THR A 149 -4.48 8.93 7.60
CA THR A 149 -5.60 8.04 7.88
C THR A 149 -6.96 8.73 7.75
N ARG A 150 -7.04 10.06 7.94
CA ARG A 150 -8.27 10.84 7.65
C ARG A 150 -8.57 10.88 6.15
N THR A 151 -7.54 11.04 5.32
CA THR A 151 -7.71 10.91 3.86
C THR A 151 -8.21 9.51 3.50
N ALA A 152 -7.62 8.47 4.09
CA ALA A 152 -8.07 7.09 3.91
C ALA A 152 -9.53 6.92 4.35
N SER A 153 -9.91 7.46 5.50
CA SER A 153 -11.28 7.46 6.01
C SER A 153 -12.28 7.93 4.97
N GLN A 154 -11.95 9.03 4.27
CA GLN A 154 -12.84 9.64 3.29
C GLN A 154 -13.09 8.74 2.06
N ILE A 155 -12.05 8.05 1.59
CA ILE A 155 -12.05 7.39 0.26
C ILE A 155 -12.46 5.92 0.28
N VAL A 156 -12.84 5.38 1.44
CA VAL A 156 -13.17 3.95 1.62
C VAL A 156 -14.65 3.66 1.90
N GLN A 157 -15.46 4.70 2.04
CA GLN A 157 -16.84 4.61 2.49
C GLN A 157 -17.83 4.35 1.34
N GLU A 158 -19.06 4.02 1.71
CA GLU A 158 -20.20 3.77 0.83
C GLU A 158 -20.64 5.00 0.02
N HIS A 159 -20.25 6.19 0.47
CA HIS A 159 -20.53 7.47 -0.18
C HIS A 159 -19.28 8.34 -0.20
N PHE A 160 -19.10 9.10 -1.28
CA PHE A 160 -17.99 9.99 -1.48
C PHE A 160 -18.45 11.38 -1.97
N PRO A 161 -18.03 12.46 -1.29
CA PRO A 161 -17.46 12.42 0.06
C PRO A 161 -18.47 11.87 1.08
N PRO A 162 -18.03 11.31 2.21
CA PRO A 162 -18.92 10.82 3.25
C PRO A 162 -19.53 11.99 4.03
N ALA A 163 -20.84 12.17 3.89
CA ALA A 163 -21.61 13.15 4.65
C ALA A 163 -23.11 12.83 4.60
N PRO A 164 -23.92 13.31 5.56
CA PRO A 164 -25.37 13.16 5.51
C PRO A 164 -26.02 13.77 4.26
N THR A 165 -25.41 14.82 3.67
CA THR A 165 -25.94 15.54 2.50
C THR A 165 -25.50 14.96 1.17
N THR A 166 -24.60 13.97 1.16
CA THR A 166 -24.05 13.34 -0.04
C THR A 166 -24.49 11.88 -0.20
N ALA A 167 -25.44 11.44 0.62
CA ALA A 167 -26.15 10.19 0.39
C ALA A 167 -26.75 10.18 -1.04
N GLY A 168 -26.38 9.19 -1.84
CA GLY A 168 -26.74 9.11 -3.26
C GLY A 168 -25.62 9.52 -4.23
N LEU A 169 -24.46 9.92 -3.73
CA LEU A 169 -23.23 9.96 -4.52
C LEU A 169 -22.53 8.59 -4.51
N GLU A 170 -21.59 8.41 -5.43
CA GLU A 170 -20.79 7.20 -5.61
C GLU A 170 -20.02 6.82 -4.34
N SER A 171 -19.65 5.55 -4.23
CA SER A 171 -18.74 5.07 -3.18
C SER A 171 -17.34 5.66 -3.33
N GLY A 172 -16.57 5.65 -2.24
CA GLY A 172 -15.17 6.05 -2.21
C GLY A 172 -14.32 5.39 -3.31
N PRO A 173 -13.36 6.12 -3.92
CA PRO A 173 -12.59 5.62 -5.05
C PRO A 173 -11.70 4.42 -4.69
N LEU A 174 -11.26 4.31 -3.43
CA LEU A 174 -10.46 3.19 -2.92
C LEU A 174 -11.26 2.32 -1.93
N PHE A 175 -12.57 2.21 -2.15
CA PHE A 175 -13.47 1.33 -1.41
C PHE A 175 -12.85 -0.06 -1.14
N GLY A 176 -12.69 -0.42 0.14
CA GLY A 176 -12.12 -1.70 0.57
C GLY A 176 -10.60 -1.79 0.54
N VAL A 177 -9.84 -0.70 0.34
CA VAL A 177 -8.35 -0.73 0.39
C VAL A 177 -7.79 -1.10 1.76
N GLN A 178 -8.59 -1.03 2.82
CA GLN A 178 -8.21 -1.48 4.17
C GLN A 178 -7.75 -2.94 4.16
N PHE A 179 -8.36 -3.78 3.33
CA PHE A 179 -7.98 -5.19 3.17
C PHE A 179 -6.83 -5.39 2.19
N SER A 180 -5.77 -4.58 2.34
CA SER A 180 -4.51 -4.68 1.60
C SER A 180 -3.32 -4.56 2.56
N GLN A 181 -2.11 -4.86 2.08
CA GLN A 181 -0.89 -4.87 2.91
C GLN A 181 -1.03 -5.81 4.12
N LEU A 182 -1.74 -6.91 3.87
CA LEU A 182 -2.24 -7.83 4.89
C LEU A 182 -1.10 -8.59 5.58
N PRO A 183 -1.28 -9.00 6.86
CA PRO A 183 -0.24 -9.69 7.62
C PRO A 183 0.17 -11.06 7.06
N CYS A 184 -0.72 -11.63 6.26
CA CYS A 184 -0.64 -12.93 5.61
C CYS A 184 -0.18 -12.85 4.15
N SER A 185 -0.02 -11.66 3.56
CA SER A 185 0.31 -11.50 2.13
C SER A 185 1.62 -12.22 1.80
N ASP A 186 1.64 -12.91 0.66
CA ASP A 186 2.85 -13.56 0.15
C ASP A 186 3.86 -12.59 -0.48
N LEU A 187 3.44 -11.35 -0.73
CA LEU A 187 4.30 -10.26 -1.19
C LEU A 187 4.91 -9.49 -0.02
N ALA A 188 4.14 -9.23 1.04
CA ALA A 188 4.62 -8.42 2.15
C ALA A 188 5.73 -9.13 2.93
N ALA A 189 6.83 -8.43 3.18
CA ALA A 189 7.92 -8.97 3.98
C ALA A 189 7.51 -9.02 5.45
N ARG A 190 7.79 -10.16 6.10
CA ARG A 190 7.68 -10.28 7.56
C ARG A 190 8.86 -9.59 8.25
N PHE A 191 8.70 -9.32 9.53
CA PHE A 191 9.79 -8.87 10.39
C PHE A 191 10.61 -10.10 10.77
N GLY A 192 11.92 -10.06 10.52
CA GLY A 192 12.82 -11.20 10.67
C GLY A 192 13.97 -10.92 11.63
N ALA A 193 14.75 -11.96 11.93
CA ALA A 193 15.98 -11.82 12.71
C ALA A 193 16.97 -10.87 12.01
N MET A 194 17.83 -10.20 12.79
CA MET A 194 18.80 -9.25 12.25
C MET A 194 19.69 -9.89 11.18
N GLY A 195 19.81 -9.22 10.03
CA GLY A 195 20.55 -9.70 8.84
C GLY A 195 20.20 -8.88 7.60
N GLY A 196 20.81 -9.20 6.44
CA GLY A 196 20.66 -8.42 5.20
C GLY A 196 19.22 -8.27 4.68
N GLY A 197 18.32 -9.19 5.05
CA GLY A 197 16.89 -9.15 4.72
C GLY A 197 15.98 -8.62 5.85
N ALA A 198 16.51 -8.21 7.01
CA ALA A 198 15.68 -7.88 8.17
C ALA A 198 14.79 -6.66 7.92
N LEU A 199 15.30 -5.67 7.18
CA LEU A 199 14.65 -4.37 6.97
C LEU A 199 14.05 -4.19 5.56
N ILE A 200 14.09 -5.23 4.71
CA ILE A 200 13.49 -5.13 3.39
C ILE A 200 11.97 -5.03 3.53
N GLY A 201 11.37 -4.10 2.79
CA GLY A 201 9.93 -3.98 2.66
C GLY A 201 9.41 -4.34 1.26
N PRO A 202 8.15 -4.00 0.97
CA PRO A 202 7.15 -3.47 1.90
C PRO A 202 6.93 -4.43 3.07
N LYS A 203 6.91 -3.92 4.30
CA LYS A 203 6.52 -4.69 5.47
C LYS A 203 5.00 -4.82 5.55
N ARG A 204 4.56 -5.95 6.10
CA ARG A 204 3.15 -6.21 6.39
C ARG A 204 2.59 -5.23 7.45
N SER A 205 1.30 -4.95 7.38
CA SER A 205 0.54 -4.27 8.43
C SER A 205 -0.22 -5.28 9.30
N PRO A 206 -0.38 -5.05 10.63
CA PRO A 206 -1.15 -5.96 11.49
C PRO A 206 -2.62 -6.08 11.12
N LEU A 207 -3.22 -4.99 10.62
CA LEU A 207 -4.67 -4.88 10.36
C LEU A 207 -5.01 -4.54 8.90
N GLY A 208 -3.99 -4.39 8.04
CA GLY A 208 -4.12 -3.72 6.76
C GLY A 208 -4.04 -2.19 6.89
N LEU A 209 -4.72 -1.44 6.03
CA LEU A 209 -4.72 0.03 6.10
C LEU A 209 -5.82 0.56 7.04
N ALA A 210 -5.57 1.71 7.65
CA ALA A 210 -6.41 2.32 8.67
C ALA A 210 -7.26 3.46 8.10
N ALA A 211 -8.55 3.46 8.43
CA ALA A 211 -9.46 4.59 8.20
C ALA A 211 -9.59 5.50 9.44
N ASP A 212 -9.00 5.09 10.55
CA ASP A 212 -9.15 5.72 11.86
C ASP A 212 -8.15 6.88 12.01
N PRO A 213 -8.58 8.12 12.35
CA PRO A 213 -7.69 9.28 12.51
C PRO A 213 -6.52 9.03 13.47
N GLY A 214 -5.43 9.81 13.35
CA GLY A 214 -4.24 9.61 14.19
C GLY A 214 -3.06 8.91 13.50
N GLY A 215 -3.09 8.76 12.17
CA GLY A 215 -1.94 8.35 11.37
C GLY A 215 -1.52 9.43 10.36
N LEU A 216 -0.26 9.89 10.44
CA LEU A 216 0.29 10.96 9.59
C LEU A 216 1.62 10.55 8.95
N PRO A 217 1.90 10.99 7.71
CA PRO A 217 3.20 10.77 7.09
C PRO A 217 4.29 11.68 7.70
N LEU A 218 5.53 11.20 7.69
CA LEU A 218 6.71 11.93 8.15
C LEU A 218 7.62 12.24 6.96
N TYR A 219 7.99 13.51 6.79
CA TYR A 219 8.84 13.99 5.72
C TYR A 219 10.11 14.63 6.28
N LYS A 220 11.27 14.33 5.69
CA LYS A 220 12.54 14.96 6.04
C LYS A 220 13.11 15.63 4.82
N ASN A 221 13.38 16.94 4.90
CA ASN A 221 13.84 17.74 3.76
C ASN A 221 12.92 17.60 2.53
N GLY A 222 11.61 17.54 2.75
CA GLY A 222 10.61 17.36 1.68
C GLY A 222 10.50 15.94 1.11
N VAL A 223 11.26 14.96 1.61
CA VAL A 223 11.18 13.55 1.18
C VAL A 223 10.43 12.73 2.22
N LEU A 224 9.47 11.93 1.78
CA LEU A 224 8.77 10.97 2.63
C LEU A 224 9.78 9.97 3.23
N VAL A 225 9.83 9.87 4.56
CA VAL A 225 10.74 8.99 5.30
C VAL A 225 10.03 7.97 6.20
N GLY A 226 8.71 8.11 6.42
CA GLY A 226 7.98 7.21 7.29
C GLY A 226 6.58 7.70 7.65
N GLY A 227 6.07 7.20 8.78
CA GLY A 227 4.79 7.60 9.34
C GLY A 227 4.75 7.47 10.87
N ILE A 228 3.85 8.21 11.49
CA ILE A 228 3.49 8.09 12.91
C ILE A 228 2.04 7.64 13.02
N GLY A 229 1.74 6.81 14.00
CA GLY A 229 0.39 6.34 14.31
C GLY A 229 0.13 6.32 15.81
N VAL A 230 -1.09 6.70 16.22
CA VAL A 230 -1.49 6.86 17.62
C VAL A 230 -2.78 6.09 17.88
N MET A 231 -2.81 5.32 18.97
CA MET A 231 -4.01 4.67 19.53
C MET A 231 -4.07 4.90 21.03
N GLY A 232 -5.15 5.46 21.54
CA GLY A 232 -5.33 5.91 22.91
C GLY A 232 -6.78 5.87 23.38
N ASP A 233 -7.76 6.15 22.53
CA ASP A 233 -9.17 6.24 22.95
C ASP A 233 -9.87 4.86 23.04
N GLY A 234 -9.36 3.88 22.30
CA GLY A 234 -9.84 2.49 22.25
C GLY A 234 -10.87 2.21 21.15
N VAL A 235 -11.15 3.18 20.28
CA VAL A 235 -12.01 3.04 19.11
C VAL A 235 -11.12 2.97 17.86
N TYR A 236 -11.45 2.08 16.94
CA TYR A 236 -10.79 2.01 15.64
C TYR A 236 -11.83 2.08 14.53
N GLY A 237 -12.12 3.29 14.07
CA GLY A 237 -13.26 3.57 13.22
C GLY A 237 -12.93 4.26 11.90
N SER A 238 -13.94 4.94 11.39
CA SER A 238 -13.86 5.87 10.26
C SER A 238 -14.73 7.09 10.57
N ASP A 239 -14.40 8.24 10.01
CA ASP A 239 -15.14 9.49 10.11
C ASP A 239 -16.21 9.55 9.00
N PRO A 240 -17.51 9.40 9.31
CA PRO A 240 -18.57 9.36 8.30
C PRO A 240 -19.05 10.75 7.85
N ASN A 241 -18.44 11.85 8.32
CA ASN A 241 -18.94 13.18 8.07
C ASN A 241 -17.82 14.18 7.75
N ILE A 242 -17.75 14.63 6.50
CA ILE A 242 -16.79 15.67 6.12
C ILE A 242 -17.25 17.11 6.40
N LEU A 243 -18.46 17.32 6.93
CA LEU A 243 -19.04 18.66 7.10
C LEU A 243 -18.67 19.34 8.41
N ASP A 244 -18.17 18.59 9.39
CA ASP A 244 -17.67 19.08 10.66
C ASP A 244 -16.14 19.01 10.72
N ILE A 245 -15.58 19.54 11.81
CA ILE A 245 -14.15 19.47 12.12
C ILE A 245 -14.03 18.72 13.43
N ASP A 246 -13.39 17.56 13.40
CA ASP A 246 -13.24 16.73 14.58
C ASP A 246 -12.19 17.31 15.53
N ASN A 247 -12.50 17.27 16.82
CA ASN A 247 -11.51 17.51 17.87
C ASN A 247 -10.92 16.17 18.34
N ASP A 248 -10.26 15.46 17.43
CA ASP A 248 -9.69 14.13 17.68
C ASP A 248 -8.33 14.25 18.39
N ALA A 249 -8.26 13.76 19.63
CA ALA A 249 -7.05 13.84 20.44
C ALA A 249 -5.88 13.01 19.88
N GLU A 250 -6.14 11.86 19.26
CA GLU A 250 -5.11 11.01 18.67
C GLU A 250 -4.49 11.69 17.44
N GLU A 251 -5.30 12.38 16.65
CA GLU A 251 -4.84 13.17 15.51
C GLU A 251 -3.94 14.34 15.95
N PHE A 252 -4.32 15.07 17.01
CA PHE A 252 -3.45 16.12 17.56
C PHE A 252 -2.14 15.55 18.14
N ILE A 253 -2.18 14.39 18.80
CA ILE A 253 -0.99 13.71 19.33
C ILE A 253 -0.07 13.29 18.17
N ALA A 254 -0.63 12.74 17.10
CA ALA A 254 0.13 12.38 15.90
C ALA A 254 0.76 13.64 15.27
N LEU A 255 -0.03 14.71 15.13
CA LEU A 255 0.42 15.99 14.55
C LEU A 255 1.58 16.59 15.35
N ALA A 256 1.53 16.54 16.68
CA ALA A 256 2.63 16.98 17.53
C ALA A 256 3.94 16.23 17.26
N GLY A 257 3.85 14.93 16.97
CA GLY A 257 5.00 14.11 16.58
C GLY A 257 5.58 14.47 15.21
N THR A 258 4.84 15.16 14.35
CA THR A 258 5.31 15.57 13.02
C THR A 258 6.15 16.85 13.00
N ARG A 259 6.36 17.53 14.15
CA ARG A 259 7.16 18.77 14.18
C ARG A 259 8.60 18.56 13.70
N GLY A 260 9.02 19.35 12.72
CA GLY A 260 10.31 19.18 12.03
C GLY A 260 10.33 18.04 11.01
N PHE A 261 9.20 17.34 10.84
CA PHE A 261 8.98 16.26 9.89
C PHE A 261 7.69 16.45 9.06
N GLU A 262 7.27 17.70 8.88
CA GLU A 262 5.98 18.02 8.29
C GLU A 262 5.90 17.69 6.81
N ALA A 263 4.76 17.17 6.38
CA ALA A 263 4.45 17.07 4.96
C ALA A 263 4.51 18.45 4.28
N PRO A 264 5.10 18.58 3.08
CA PRO A 264 5.05 19.84 2.35
C PRO A 264 3.60 20.26 2.08
N ALA A 265 3.22 21.46 2.51
CA ALA A 265 1.85 21.97 2.40
C ALA A 265 1.31 22.06 0.96
N ALA A 266 2.19 22.00 -0.05
CA ALA A 266 1.81 22.00 -1.46
C ALA A 266 1.26 20.66 -1.97
N ILE A 267 1.49 19.57 -1.23
CA ILE A 267 1.13 18.20 -1.62
C ILE A 267 0.18 17.51 -0.63
N THR A 268 -0.23 18.19 0.44
CA THR A 268 -1.22 17.65 1.39
C THR A 268 -2.56 17.38 0.70
N ALA A 269 -3.32 16.43 1.23
CA ALA A 269 -4.56 15.95 0.62
C ALA A 269 -5.56 17.08 0.29
N ASP A 270 -5.59 18.15 1.09
CA ASP A 270 -6.43 19.34 0.88
C ASP A 270 -6.02 20.19 -0.33
N LYS A 271 -4.99 19.79 -1.07
CA LYS A 271 -4.58 20.36 -2.37
C LYS A 271 -4.87 19.43 -3.55
N ILE A 272 -5.51 18.29 -3.30
CA ILE A 272 -5.82 17.26 -4.28
C ILE A 272 -7.34 17.09 -4.35
N THR A 273 -7.86 17.06 -5.58
CA THR A 273 -9.28 16.90 -5.85
C THR A 273 -9.58 15.58 -6.53
N VAL A 274 -10.61 14.89 -6.07
CA VAL A 274 -11.18 13.69 -6.70
C VAL A 274 -12.66 13.97 -6.93
N ASP A 275 -13.12 13.81 -8.17
CA ASP A 275 -14.51 14.08 -8.57
C ASP A 275 -15.03 15.45 -8.12
N GLY A 276 -14.16 16.46 -8.22
CA GLY A 276 -14.45 17.84 -7.81
C GLY A 276 -14.41 18.09 -6.30
N THR A 277 -14.24 17.06 -5.49
CA THR A 277 -14.15 17.13 -4.03
C THR A 277 -12.69 17.22 -3.58
N THR A 278 -12.38 18.18 -2.71
CA THR A 278 -11.06 18.28 -2.07
C THR A 278 -10.94 17.26 -0.94
N LEU A 279 -9.83 16.53 -0.88
CA LEU A 279 -9.61 15.52 0.15
C LEU A 279 -9.21 16.15 1.50
N ARG A 280 -9.50 15.48 2.61
CA ARG A 280 -9.07 15.93 3.96
C ARG A 280 -7.69 15.39 4.30
N PHE A 281 -6.77 16.27 4.72
CA PHE A 281 -5.47 15.84 5.23
C PHE A 281 -5.50 15.67 6.75
N SER A 282 -5.97 16.67 7.49
CA SER A 282 -6.08 16.62 8.94
C SER A 282 -7.05 17.68 9.44
N ASP A 283 -7.76 17.38 10.53
CA ASP A 283 -8.60 18.37 11.23
C ASP A 283 -7.84 19.03 12.37
N ALA A 284 -6.97 18.25 13.02
CA ALA A 284 -5.97 18.79 13.90
C ALA A 284 -5.11 19.84 13.19
N THR A 285 -4.90 20.98 13.86
CA THR A 285 -3.98 22.02 13.41
C THR A 285 -2.95 22.34 14.49
N TYR A 286 -1.79 22.87 14.09
CA TYR A 286 -0.74 23.27 15.02
C TYR A 286 -1.21 24.29 16.08
N GLY A 287 -2.20 25.13 15.75
CA GLY A 287 -2.78 26.08 16.69
C GLY A 287 -3.60 25.43 17.81
N GLY A 288 -4.08 24.20 17.61
CA GLY A 288 -4.80 23.43 18.62
C GLY A 288 -3.92 22.55 19.52
N LEU A 289 -2.59 22.55 19.32
CA LEU A 289 -1.66 21.78 20.16
C LEU A 289 -1.48 22.44 21.53
N GLN A 290 -1.44 21.62 22.58
CA GLN A 290 -1.29 22.09 23.97
C GLN A 290 0.18 22.23 24.39
N THR A 291 1.09 21.68 23.59
CA THR A 291 2.53 21.75 23.81
C THR A 291 3.23 22.66 22.79
N SER A 292 4.40 23.20 23.13
CA SER A 292 5.24 23.97 22.22
C SER A 292 6.41 23.16 21.61
N GLY A 293 6.50 21.86 21.92
CA GLY A 293 7.59 20.97 21.51
C GLY A 293 8.79 21.04 22.45
N GLY A 294 9.92 20.46 22.04
CA GLY A 294 11.18 20.52 22.80
C GLY A 294 11.30 19.52 23.97
N ALA A 295 10.32 18.62 24.15
CA ALA A 295 10.44 17.54 25.12
C ALA A 295 11.59 16.59 24.74
N SER A 296 12.32 16.12 25.76
CA SER A 296 13.39 15.13 25.57
C SER A 296 12.83 13.72 25.75
N PHE A 297 13.11 12.83 24.79
CA PHE A 297 12.72 11.41 24.92
C PHE A 297 13.31 10.78 26.18
N ALA A 298 14.55 11.14 26.55
CA ALA A 298 15.22 10.60 27.73
C ALA A 298 14.52 10.98 29.05
N SER A 299 13.86 12.14 29.12
CA SER A 299 13.06 12.51 30.31
C SER A 299 11.71 11.82 30.38
N LEU A 300 11.23 11.27 29.26
CA LEU A 300 9.90 10.66 29.15
C LEU A 300 9.96 9.13 29.25
N ASN A 301 10.97 8.49 28.68
CA ASN A 301 11.13 7.04 28.74
C ASN A 301 11.42 6.57 30.18
N GLY A 302 10.69 5.57 30.66
CA GLY A 302 10.69 5.11 32.05
C GLY A 302 9.85 5.96 33.01
N THR A 303 9.39 7.15 32.59
CA THR A 303 8.58 8.06 33.43
C THR A 303 7.14 8.17 32.93
N ALA A 304 6.95 8.54 31.66
CA ALA A 304 5.64 8.64 31.01
C ALA A 304 5.14 7.29 30.47
N GLY A 305 6.01 6.29 30.40
CA GLY A 305 5.77 4.99 29.78
C GLY A 305 7.09 4.32 29.40
N ASN A 306 7.02 3.29 28.55
CA ASN A 306 8.19 2.54 28.12
C ASN A 306 8.09 2.16 26.64
N LEU A 307 9.24 1.91 26.01
CA LEU A 307 9.29 1.22 24.72
C LEU A 307 8.71 -0.20 24.88
N GLY A 308 7.81 -0.56 23.97
CA GLY A 308 7.11 -1.84 23.95
C GLY A 308 7.61 -2.75 22.85
N ALA A 309 7.73 -4.05 23.14
CA ALA A 309 7.91 -5.07 22.11
C ALA A 309 6.54 -5.48 21.55
N VAL A 310 6.48 -5.76 20.25
CA VAL A 310 5.29 -6.24 19.55
C VAL A 310 5.69 -7.46 18.75
N ILE A 311 5.11 -8.62 19.11
CA ILE A 311 5.46 -9.91 18.51
C ILE A 311 5.29 -9.81 16.98
N GLY A 312 6.39 -10.06 16.26
CA GLY A 312 6.41 -10.03 14.80
C GLY A 312 6.43 -8.64 14.16
N TYR A 313 6.72 -7.57 14.92
CA TYR A 313 6.81 -6.19 14.42
C TYR A 313 7.95 -5.36 15.02
N ALA A 314 8.08 -5.34 16.35
CA ALA A 314 8.99 -4.42 17.03
C ALA A 314 9.66 -5.07 18.24
N ALA A 315 10.93 -4.74 18.46
CA ALA A 315 11.57 -4.94 19.75
C ALA A 315 11.28 -3.73 20.66
N ALA A 316 11.44 -3.89 21.98
CA ALA A 316 11.35 -2.81 22.96
C ALA A 316 12.58 -1.86 22.88
N ALA A 317 12.86 -1.35 21.68
CA ALA A 317 14.01 -0.53 21.33
C ALA A 317 13.67 0.44 20.20
N ILE A 318 14.44 1.52 20.09
CA ILE A 318 14.41 2.40 18.92
C ILE A 318 15.49 1.95 17.94
N VAL A 319 15.12 1.82 16.67
CA VAL A 319 16.05 1.52 15.57
C VAL A 319 16.01 2.62 14.52
N ALA A 320 17.12 2.79 13.80
CA ALA A 320 17.16 3.70 12.66
C ALA A 320 16.36 3.11 11.48
N GLY A 321 15.71 3.99 10.72
CA GLY A 321 15.02 3.63 9.49
C GLY A 321 15.97 3.44 8.32
N THR A 322 15.44 2.81 7.27
CA THR A 322 16.22 2.51 6.07
C THR A 322 16.01 3.55 4.98
N ALA A 323 17.09 3.92 4.30
CA ALA A 323 17.00 4.83 3.16
C ALA A 323 16.27 4.16 1.99
N TYR A 324 15.17 4.77 1.56
CA TYR A 324 14.36 4.30 0.43
C TYR A 324 15.15 4.29 -0.89
N GLY A 325 14.81 3.36 -1.79
CA GLY A 325 15.47 3.24 -3.09
C GLY A 325 16.81 2.50 -3.05
N SER A 326 17.16 1.91 -1.90
CA SER A 326 18.37 1.12 -1.69
C SER A 326 18.07 -0.38 -1.58
N GLU A 327 19.09 -1.21 -1.76
CA GLU A 327 19.02 -2.66 -1.48
C GLU A 327 18.45 -2.95 -0.09
N ALA A 328 18.94 -2.24 0.93
CA ALA A 328 18.51 -2.43 2.31
C ALA A 328 17.01 -2.17 2.51
N SER A 329 16.42 -1.25 1.74
CA SER A 329 14.97 -0.94 1.84
C SER A 329 14.09 -2.01 1.19
N GLY A 330 14.67 -2.94 0.44
CA GLY A 330 13.92 -3.92 -0.35
C GLY A 330 13.34 -3.37 -1.65
N ILE A 331 13.60 -2.10 -1.99
CA ILE A 331 13.15 -1.47 -3.23
C ILE A 331 14.30 -0.66 -3.82
N ARG A 332 14.69 -0.93 -5.07
CA ARG A 332 15.77 -0.21 -5.76
C ARG A 332 15.50 0.01 -7.24
N ALA A 333 16.27 0.88 -7.87
CA ALA A 333 16.32 0.98 -9.32
C ALA A 333 16.70 -0.38 -9.95
N SER A 334 16.02 -0.77 -11.03
CA SER A 334 16.31 -1.97 -11.81
C SER A 334 17.69 -1.88 -12.49
N THR A 335 18.28 -3.03 -12.81
CA THR A 335 19.42 -3.15 -13.73
C THR A 335 18.92 -3.29 -15.18
N ALA A 336 19.80 -3.04 -16.16
CA ALA A 336 19.42 -3.13 -17.57
C ALA A 336 19.04 -4.56 -18.00
N ALA A 337 19.52 -5.58 -17.27
CA ALA A 337 19.14 -6.98 -17.50
C ALA A 337 17.73 -7.29 -16.95
N GLU A 338 17.34 -6.64 -15.86
CA GLU A 338 16.04 -6.85 -15.22
C GLU A 338 14.91 -6.15 -15.98
N PHE A 339 15.14 -4.92 -16.44
CA PHE A 339 14.13 -4.13 -17.15
C PHE A 339 14.78 -3.12 -18.11
N SER A 340 14.17 -2.95 -19.29
CA SER A 340 14.72 -2.07 -20.34
C SER A 340 14.63 -0.59 -19.98
N ASN A 341 13.51 -0.15 -19.39
CA ASN A 341 13.37 1.22 -18.92
C ASN A 341 14.16 1.44 -17.62
N ARG A 342 15.15 2.34 -17.66
CA ARG A 342 16.06 2.62 -16.54
C ARG A 342 15.38 3.33 -15.37
N ASP A 343 14.21 3.93 -15.57
CA ASP A 343 13.42 4.53 -14.49
C ASP A 343 12.69 3.49 -13.63
N ALA A 344 12.61 2.23 -14.07
CA ALA A 344 11.88 1.21 -13.34
C ALA A 344 12.60 0.83 -12.05
N PHE A 345 11.83 0.68 -10.98
CA PHE A 345 12.25 0.13 -9.70
C PHE A 345 11.71 -1.29 -9.55
N VAL A 346 12.41 -2.11 -8.77
CA VAL A 346 12.08 -3.52 -8.48
C VAL A 346 12.16 -3.80 -6.98
N LEU A 347 11.50 -4.87 -6.56
CA LEU A 347 11.59 -5.42 -5.21
C LEU A 347 12.82 -6.31 -5.10
N THR A 348 13.73 -6.03 -4.17
CA THR A 348 14.95 -6.81 -3.94
C THR A 348 14.91 -7.56 -2.62
N ASN A 349 15.64 -8.66 -2.54
CA ASN A 349 15.82 -9.44 -1.32
C ASN A 349 16.88 -8.84 -0.36
N GLY A 350 17.43 -7.66 -0.68
CA GLY A 350 18.47 -6.98 0.10
C GLY A 350 19.88 -7.48 -0.16
N SER A 351 20.03 -8.44 -1.09
CA SER A 351 21.31 -9.03 -1.50
C SER A 351 21.53 -8.95 -3.02
N GLY A 352 20.89 -7.97 -3.69
CA GLY A 352 21.05 -7.73 -5.13
C GLY A 352 20.05 -8.48 -6.02
N THR A 353 19.30 -9.45 -5.50
CA THR A 353 18.39 -10.29 -6.30
C THR A 353 16.98 -9.74 -6.29
N ASN A 354 16.40 -9.55 -7.48
CA ASN A 354 14.98 -9.24 -7.63
C ASN A 354 14.11 -10.38 -7.07
N ARG A 355 13.16 -10.05 -6.19
CA ARG A 355 12.22 -10.98 -5.56
C ARG A 355 11.17 -11.52 -6.53
N PHE A 356 10.83 -10.72 -7.54
CA PHE A 356 9.77 -11.02 -8.53
C PHE A 356 10.27 -10.69 -9.94
N PRO A 357 11.30 -11.40 -10.44
CA PRO A 357 11.84 -11.17 -11.77
C PRO A 357 10.83 -11.60 -12.84
N ILE A 358 10.93 -10.97 -14.01
CA ILE A 358 10.16 -11.35 -15.20
C ILE A 358 10.47 -12.82 -15.55
N ARG A 359 9.45 -13.68 -15.53
CA ARG A 359 9.55 -15.11 -15.84
C ARG A 359 8.33 -15.60 -16.64
N ALA A 360 8.43 -16.79 -17.21
CA ALA A 360 7.30 -17.47 -17.86
C ALA A 360 6.30 -17.99 -16.82
N GLY A 361 5.06 -18.25 -17.27
CA GLY A 361 3.97 -18.84 -16.50
C GLY A 361 4.32 -20.19 -15.89
N THR A 362 3.75 -20.48 -14.73
CA THR A 362 4.02 -21.69 -13.94
C THR A 362 2.85 -22.68 -13.95
N ASP A 363 1.84 -22.40 -14.77
CA ASP A 363 0.54 -23.07 -14.84
C ASP A 363 0.43 -24.12 -15.96
N ALA A 364 1.56 -24.63 -16.46
CA ALA A 364 1.60 -25.62 -17.55
C ALA A 364 0.83 -26.93 -17.26
N SER A 365 0.52 -27.22 -15.99
CA SER A 365 -0.28 -28.39 -15.61
C SER A 365 -1.78 -28.24 -15.91
N THR A 366 -2.28 -27.00 -16.04
CA THR A 366 -3.71 -26.72 -16.30
C THR A 366 -3.92 -25.79 -17.49
N ASN A 367 -2.84 -25.20 -18.01
CA ASN A 367 -2.81 -24.32 -19.16
C ASN A 367 -1.89 -24.90 -20.24
N SER A 368 -2.45 -25.29 -21.38
CA SER A 368 -1.70 -25.91 -22.48
C SER A 368 -0.69 -24.96 -23.15
N ALA A 369 -0.83 -23.66 -22.92
CA ALA A 369 0.09 -22.66 -23.41
C ALA A 369 0.20 -21.53 -22.36
N PRO A 370 1.08 -21.67 -21.35
CA PRO A 370 1.35 -20.60 -20.40
C PRO A 370 1.85 -19.31 -21.08
N LEU A 371 1.82 -18.21 -20.35
CA LEU A 371 2.51 -17.00 -20.78
C LEU A 371 4.01 -17.26 -20.88
N THR A 372 4.63 -16.88 -21.98
CA THR A 372 6.09 -16.92 -22.15
C THR A 372 6.74 -15.74 -21.44
N GLN A 373 8.02 -15.86 -21.09
CA GLN A 373 8.76 -14.75 -20.49
C GLN A 373 8.79 -13.50 -21.40
N ALA A 374 8.81 -13.70 -22.73
CA ALA A 374 8.79 -12.61 -23.71
C ALA A 374 7.44 -11.87 -23.70
N GLU A 375 6.32 -12.58 -23.64
CA GLU A 375 4.98 -11.99 -23.50
C GLU A 375 4.85 -11.20 -22.18
N VAL A 376 5.31 -11.77 -21.06
CA VAL A 376 5.28 -11.09 -19.75
C VAL A 376 6.12 -9.82 -19.79
N ARG A 377 7.34 -9.90 -20.35
CA ARG A 377 8.19 -8.73 -20.55
C ARG A 377 7.49 -7.67 -21.39
N ALA A 378 6.82 -8.09 -22.46
CA ALA A 378 6.18 -7.18 -23.37
C ALA A 378 5.08 -6.35 -22.69
N VAL A 379 4.17 -7.03 -21.99
CA VAL A 379 3.07 -6.36 -21.28
C VAL A 379 3.59 -5.42 -20.19
N LEU A 380 4.58 -5.84 -19.39
CA LEU A 380 5.11 -5.00 -18.31
C LEU A 380 5.83 -3.75 -18.83
N GLU A 381 6.63 -3.88 -19.90
CA GLU A 381 7.34 -2.75 -20.52
C GLU A 381 6.37 -1.77 -21.20
N ASP A 382 5.35 -2.26 -21.90
CA ASP A 382 4.34 -1.41 -22.54
C ASP A 382 3.43 -0.72 -21.51
N ALA A 383 3.04 -1.41 -20.43
CA ALA A 383 2.33 -0.79 -19.32
C ALA A 383 3.17 0.32 -18.66
N PHE A 384 4.48 0.08 -18.46
CA PHE A 384 5.39 1.10 -17.94
C PHE A 384 5.53 2.30 -18.90
N ALA A 385 5.53 2.05 -20.21
CA ALA A 385 5.53 3.11 -21.21
C ALA A 385 4.25 3.95 -21.19
N VAL A 386 3.07 3.32 -21.05
CA VAL A 386 1.78 4.02 -20.88
C VAL A 386 1.81 4.87 -19.61
N MET A 387 2.23 4.30 -18.48
CA MET A 387 2.41 5.04 -17.22
C MET A 387 3.33 6.26 -17.40
N SER A 388 4.45 6.10 -18.10
CA SER A 388 5.42 7.18 -18.37
C SER A 388 4.83 8.35 -19.15
N ARG A 389 3.76 8.12 -19.90
CA ARG A 389 3.03 9.16 -20.64
C ARG A 389 1.85 9.72 -19.85
N ALA A 390 1.29 8.93 -18.93
CA ALA A 390 0.05 9.22 -18.22
C ALA A 390 0.16 10.44 -17.31
N ARG A 391 -0.87 11.28 -17.34
CA ARG A 391 -1.12 12.36 -16.40
C ARG A 391 -1.66 11.79 -15.09
N ALA A 392 -1.01 12.12 -13.98
CA ALA A 392 -1.46 11.75 -12.64
C ALA A 392 -2.75 12.48 -12.26
N GLN A 393 -3.64 11.80 -11.52
CA GLN A 393 -4.82 12.40 -10.90
C GLN A 393 -4.49 12.96 -9.52
N ILE A 394 -3.75 12.19 -8.72
CA ILE A 394 -3.58 12.47 -7.29
C ILE A 394 -2.21 13.02 -6.94
N ARG A 395 -1.51 13.64 -7.90
CA ARG A 395 -0.14 14.14 -7.69
C ARG A 395 -0.03 15.63 -7.97
N ARG A 396 0.82 16.30 -7.19
CA ARG A 396 1.18 17.71 -7.29
C ARG A 396 2.68 17.83 -7.58
N PRO A 397 3.13 18.82 -8.40
CA PRO A 397 2.31 19.79 -9.13
C PRO A 397 1.38 19.11 -10.15
N LEU A 398 0.32 19.82 -10.57
CA LEU A 398 -0.52 19.34 -11.68
C LEU A 398 0.36 19.05 -12.90
N ASP A 399 -0.08 18.12 -13.75
CA ASP A 399 0.64 17.67 -14.94
C ASP A 399 1.89 16.82 -14.61
N SER A 400 1.98 16.33 -13.38
CA SER A 400 2.95 15.28 -13.01
C SER A 400 2.61 13.95 -13.68
N ARG A 401 3.63 13.12 -13.89
CA ARG A 401 3.48 11.74 -14.39
C ARG A 401 2.86 10.85 -13.33
N ALA A 402 1.98 9.95 -13.77
CA ALA A 402 1.44 8.90 -12.91
C ALA A 402 2.57 8.02 -12.37
N GLN A 403 2.47 7.58 -11.12
CA GLN A 403 3.45 6.69 -10.51
C GLN A 403 2.76 5.53 -9.80
N VAL A 404 2.83 4.36 -10.43
CA VAL A 404 2.12 3.15 -10.00
C VAL A 404 3.08 1.97 -9.86
N THR A 405 2.62 0.93 -9.16
CA THR A 405 3.18 -0.42 -9.25
C THR A 405 2.36 -1.25 -10.24
N ILE A 406 3.03 -2.07 -11.03
CA ILE A 406 2.46 -2.93 -12.07
C ILE A 406 2.86 -4.37 -11.75
N SER A 407 1.86 -5.23 -11.58
CA SER A 407 2.03 -6.65 -11.27
C SER A 407 1.39 -7.51 -12.36
N LEU A 408 2.03 -8.62 -12.72
CA LEU A 408 1.49 -9.59 -13.67
C LEU A 408 1.51 -10.99 -13.07
N VAL A 409 0.42 -11.74 -13.23
CA VAL A 409 0.26 -13.11 -12.72
C VAL A 409 -0.16 -14.09 -13.82
N ASP A 410 0.18 -15.37 -13.65
CA ASP A 410 -0.42 -16.46 -14.44
C ASP A 410 -1.83 -16.81 -13.94
N THR A 411 -2.46 -17.82 -14.54
CA THR A 411 -3.82 -18.22 -14.14
C THR A 411 -3.86 -18.79 -12.72
N HIS A 412 -2.78 -19.41 -12.22
CA HIS A 412 -2.65 -19.89 -10.84
C HIS A 412 -2.43 -18.75 -9.82
N GLY A 413 -2.42 -17.48 -10.25
CA GLY A 413 -2.13 -16.34 -9.40
C GLY A 413 -0.65 -16.22 -9.00
N ALA A 414 0.24 -16.99 -9.66
CA ALA A 414 1.67 -16.92 -9.41
C ALA A 414 2.24 -15.66 -10.06
N VAL A 415 3.08 -14.93 -9.31
CA VAL A 415 3.71 -13.70 -9.79
C VAL A 415 4.67 -14.00 -10.94
N LEU A 416 4.50 -13.34 -12.07
CA LEU A 416 5.38 -13.45 -13.25
C LEU A 416 6.31 -12.25 -13.40
N GLY A 417 6.00 -11.13 -12.74
CA GLY A 417 6.87 -9.97 -12.65
C GLY A 417 6.18 -8.81 -11.92
N ILE A 418 6.98 -8.01 -11.22
CA ILE A 418 6.53 -6.75 -10.59
C ILE A 418 7.54 -5.65 -10.90
N VAL A 419 7.04 -4.53 -11.41
CA VAL A 419 7.82 -3.31 -11.67
C VAL A 419 7.06 -2.10 -11.20
N ARG A 420 7.77 -1.03 -10.84
CA ARG A 420 7.14 0.18 -10.29
C ARG A 420 7.89 1.44 -10.67
N ALA A 421 7.17 2.57 -10.70
CA ALA A 421 7.82 3.87 -10.76
C ALA A 421 8.64 4.15 -9.48
N PRO A 422 9.66 5.04 -9.52
CA PRO A 422 10.55 5.29 -8.39
C PRO A 422 9.84 5.74 -7.11
N ASP A 423 8.80 6.54 -7.22
CA ASP A 423 8.07 7.19 -6.13
C ASP A 423 6.58 6.80 -6.10
N ALA A 424 6.23 5.65 -6.70
CA ALA A 424 4.88 5.10 -6.54
C ALA A 424 4.57 4.91 -5.03
N PRO A 425 3.34 5.22 -4.57
CA PRO A 425 2.92 4.89 -3.21
C PRO A 425 3.12 3.39 -2.91
N ILE A 426 3.55 3.07 -1.69
CA ILE A 426 3.92 1.68 -1.34
C ILE A 426 2.70 0.79 -1.17
N PHE A 427 1.55 1.34 -0.75
CA PHE A 427 0.30 0.58 -0.66
C PHE A 427 -0.02 -0.13 -1.99
N GLY A 428 0.25 0.56 -3.10
CA GLY A 428 -0.01 0.08 -4.46
C GLY A 428 0.74 -1.20 -4.83
N THR A 429 1.82 -1.56 -4.13
CA THR A 429 2.61 -2.75 -4.46
C THR A 429 1.92 -4.07 -4.12
N ASP A 430 1.22 -4.17 -2.98
CA ASP A 430 0.40 -5.35 -2.66
C ASP A 430 -0.93 -5.29 -3.40
N VAL A 431 -1.53 -4.10 -3.48
CA VAL A 431 -2.80 -3.87 -4.18
C VAL A 431 -2.72 -4.21 -5.66
N SER A 432 -1.68 -3.81 -6.39
CA SER A 432 -1.55 -4.16 -7.82
C SER A 432 -1.51 -5.67 -8.03
N LEU A 433 -0.93 -6.42 -7.08
CA LEU A 433 -0.94 -7.88 -7.12
C LEU A 433 -2.31 -8.47 -6.76
N GLN A 434 -3.00 -7.93 -5.74
CA GLN A 434 -4.39 -8.33 -5.43
C GLN A 434 -5.28 -8.14 -6.65
N LYS A 435 -5.22 -6.95 -7.27
CA LYS A 435 -5.95 -6.60 -8.50
C LYS A 435 -5.69 -7.59 -9.65
N ALA A 436 -4.42 -7.90 -9.92
CA ALA A 436 -4.05 -8.87 -10.96
C ALA A 436 -4.66 -10.27 -10.66
N ARG A 437 -4.58 -10.73 -9.41
CA ARG A 437 -5.16 -12.02 -8.98
C ARG A 437 -6.68 -12.01 -9.06
N THR A 438 -7.33 -10.90 -8.73
CA THR A 438 -8.78 -10.76 -8.82
C THR A 438 -9.25 -10.91 -10.26
N ALA A 439 -8.68 -10.18 -11.22
CA ALA A 439 -9.02 -10.32 -12.63
C ALA A 439 -8.78 -11.73 -13.17
N ALA A 440 -7.64 -12.35 -12.84
CA ALA A 440 -7.34 -13.74 -13.24
C ALA A 440 -8.34 -14.73 -12.62
N PHE A 441 -8.67 -14.57 -11.34
CA PHE A 441 -9.55 -15.47 -10.62
C PHE A 441 -10.97 -15.43 -11.17
N PHE A 442 -11.62 -14.26 -11.18
CA PHE A 442 -13.02 -14.14 -11.57
C PHE A 442 -13.26 -14.40 -13.07
N SER A 443 -12.25 -14.21 -13.91
CA SER A 443 -12.29 -14.60 -15.33
C SER A 443 -12.02 -16.09 -15.58
N GLY A 444 -11.59 -16.83 -14.55
CA GLY A 444 -11.18 -18.22 -14.65
C GLY A 444 -12.35 -19.20 -14.52
N ALA A 445 -12.19 -20.40 -15.11
CA ALA A 445 -13.23 -21.42 -15.12
C ALA A 445 -13.54 -22.04 -13.75
N ASN A 446 -12.62 -21.91 -12.80
CA ASN A 446 -12.69 -22.58 -11.50
C ASN A 446 -13.18 -21.67 -10.37
N ALA A 447 -13.46 -20.39 -10.62
CA ALA A 447 -13.78 -19.43 -9.56
C ALA A 447 -14.96 -19.87 -8.68
N GLY A 448 -16.07 -20.26 -9.31
CA GLY A 448 -17.26 -20.74 -8.60
C GLY A 448 -17.00 -22.02 -7.81
N THR A 449 -16.30 -22.98 -8.41
CA THR A 449 -15.97 -24.26 -7.76
C THR A 449 -15.02 -24.06 -6.58
N GLU A 450 -13.98 -23.24 -6.72
CA GLU A 450 -13.01 -22.97 -5.64
C GLU A 450 -13.64 -22.21 -4.48
N LEU A 451 -14.52 -21.23 -4.76
CA LEU A 451 -15.30 -20.54 -3.71
C LEU A 451 -16.27 -21.48 -3.00
N SER A 452 -16.98 -22.34 -3.73
CA SER A 452 -17.88 -23.35 -3.15
C SER A 452 -17.16 -24.44 -2.36
N ALA A 453 -15.86 -24.66 -2.62
CA ALA A 453 -15.02 -25.59 -1.88
C ALA A 453 -14.30 -24.95 -0.68
N ASN A 454 -14.48 -23.64 -0.45
CA ASN A 454 -13.87 -22.96 0.70
C ASN A 454 -14.41 -23.53 2.02
N ALA A 455 -13.59 -23.61 3.06
CA ALA A 455 -14.02 -24.11 4.37
C ALA A 455 -15.06 -23.20 5.07
N SER A 456 -15.11 -21.91 4.71
CA SER A 456 -16.07 -20.94 5.25
C SER A 456 -17.39 -21.02 4.51
N ALA A 457 -18.47 -21.40 5.21
CA ALA A 457 -19.83 -21.39 4.67
C ALA A 457 -20.27 -20.00 4.19
N ASP A 458 -19.74 -18.94 4.81
CA ASP A 458 -19.99 -17.57 4.41
C ASP A 458 -19.35 -17.26 3.04
N VAL A 459 -18.12 -17.71 2.79
CA VAL A 459 -17.48 -17.61 1.46
C VAL A 459 -18.25 -18.41 0.41
N GLN A 460 -18.72 -19.62 0.77
CA GLN A 460 -19.50 -20.48 -0.13
C GLN A 460 -20.80 -19.79 -0.60
N HIS A 461 -21.44 -18.98 0.26
CA HIS A 461 -22.71 -18.31 -0.03
C HIS A 461 -22.64 -17.30 -1.19
N PHE A 462 -21.48 -16.70 -1.44
CA PHE A 462 -21.33 -15.70 -2.50
C PHE A 462 -21.50 -16.29 -3.92
N VAL A 463 -21.27 -17.59 -4.12
CA VAL A 463 -21.44 -18.25 -5.43
C VAL A 463 -22.91 -18.29 -5.89
N PRO A 464 -23.85 -18.87 -5.12
CA PRO A 464 -25.26 -18.83 -5.48
C PRO A 464 -25.80 -17.40 -5.50
N ALA A 465 -25.31 -16.49 -4.66
CA ALA A 465 -25.70 -15.08 -4.69
C ALA A 465 -25.38 -14.42 -6.04
N VAL A 466 -24.15 -14.60 -6.55
CA VAL A 466 -23.75 -14.08 -7.87
C VAL A 466 -24.59 -14.70 -8.99
N ARG A 467 -24.76 -16.03 -8.98
CA ARG A 467 -25.54 -16.73 -10.03
C ARG A 467 -26.99 -16.28 -10.07
N SER A 468 -27.62 -16.10 -8.90
CA SER A 468 -28.98 -15.58 -8.80
C SER A 468 -29.06 -14.13 -9.26
N PHE A 469 -28.12 -13.29 -8.83
CA PHE A 469 -28.12 -11.85 -9.15
C PHE A 469 -27.93 -11.58 -10.65
N LEU A 470 -27.05 -12.36 -11.30
CA LEU A 470 -26.81 -12.26 -12.74
C LEU A 470 -27.85 -13.01 -13.58
N ASN A 471 -28.77 -13.75 -12.94
CA ASN A 471 -29.67 -14.70 -13.61
C ASN A 471 -28.93 -15.65 -14.55
N ASP A 472 -27.78 -16.16 -14.08
CA ASP A 472 -26.90 -17.04 -14.83
C ASP A 472 -26.38 -18.16 -13.93
N PRO A 473 -26.92 -19.39 -14.04
CA PRO A 473 -26.45 -20.53 -13.25
C PRO A 473 -25.01 -20.95 -13.58
N SER A 474 -24.46 -20.49 -14.71
CA SER A 474 -23.08 -20.74 -15.15
C SER A 474 -22.12 -19.61 -14.77
N ALA A 475 -22.57 -18.55 -14.08
CA ALA A 475 -21.67 -17.49 -13.64
C ALA A 475 -20.50 -18.07 -12.80
N LEU A 476 -19.34 -17.40 -12.90
CA LEU A 476 -18.06 -17.80 -12.28
C LEU A 476 -17.45 -19.09 -12.84
N THR A 477 -17.71 -19.40 -14.12
CA THR A 477 -17.12 -20.54 -14.85
C THR A 477 -16.29 -20.13 -16.07
N GLY A 478 -15.81 -18.88 -16.09
CA GLY A 478 -14.93 -18.37 -17.15
C GLY A 478 -15.63 -17.97 -18.45
N THR A 479 -16.97 -17.91 -18.44
CA THR A 479 -17.78 -17.41 -19.57
C THR A 479 -17.47 -15.95 -19.87
N PHE A 480 -17.34 -15.13 -18.82
CA PHE A 480 -17.04 -13.71 -18.93
C PHE A 480 -15.66 -13.36 -18.37
N ALA A 481 -15.01 -12.38 -18.99
CA ALA A 481 -13.80 -11.75 -18.52
C ALA A 481 -14.16 -10.59 -17.58
N PHE A 482 -13.73 -10.67 -16.33
CA PHE A 482 -13.95 -9.65 -15.32
C PHE A 482 -12.68 -8.82 -15.12
N ALA A 483 -12.83 -7.50 -15.17
CA ALA A 483 -11.86 -6.54 -14.64
C ALA A 483 -12.27 -6.16 -13.21
N ASP A 484 -11.37 -5.56 -12.43
CA ASP A 484 -11.72 -5.10 -11.08
C ASP A 484 -12.82 -4.05 -11.08
N ARG A 485 -13.01 -3.27 -12.16
CA ARG A 485 -14.15 -2.34 -12.23
C ARG A 485 -15.48 -3.08 -12.23
N SER A 486 -15.58 -4.20 -12.95
CA SER A 486 -16.77 -5.04 -12.99
C SER A 486 -16.99 -5.73 -11.64
N GLY A 487 -15.91 -6.23 -11.04
CA GLY A 487 -15.94 -6.79 -9.68
C GLY A 487 -16.39 -5.75 -8.65
N GLY A 488 -15.84 -4.54 -8.72
CA GLY A 488 -16.20 -3.40 -7.88
C GLY A 488 -17.66 -3.01 -8.01
N ASN A 489 -18.26 -3.07 -9.22
CA ASN A 489 -19.71 -2.90 -9.37
C ASN A 489 -20.48 -3.95 -8.56
N LEU A 490 -20.10 -5.22 -8.62
CA LEU A 490 -20.75 -6.31 -7.88
C LEU A 490 -20.49 -6.29 -6.37
N SER A 491 -19.49 -5.52 -5.91
CA SER A 491 -19.10 -5.36 -4.51
C SER A 491 -19.63 -4.09 -3.86
N ARG A 492 -20.59 -3.38 -4.48
CA ARG A 492 -21.17 -2.17 -3.89
C ARG A 492 -22.28 -2.49 -2.87
N PRO A 493 -22.38 -1.74 -1.75
CA PRO A 493 -23.48 -1.86 -0.79
C PRO A 493 -24.81 -1.34 -1.37
N TYR A 494 -24.74 -0.56 -2.46
CA TYR A 494 -25.86 -0.18 -3.32
C TYR A 494 -25.53 -0.54 -4.77
N PHE A 495 -26.42 -1.27 -5.45
CA PHE A 495 -26.29 -1.56 -6.88
C PHE A 495 -27.48 -1.02 -7.68
N PRO A 496 -27.26 -0.08 -8.62
CA PRO A 496 -25.99 0.56 -8.98
C PRO A 496 -25.40 1.44 -7.88
N ASP A 497 -24.09 1.68 -7.98
CA ASP A 497 -23.38 2.62 -7.10
C ASP A 497 -24.05 3.99 -7.11
N GLY A 498 -24.16 4.64 -5.94
CA GLY A 498 -24.84 5.93 -5.77
C GLY A 498 -26.38 5.89 -5.82
N GLU A 499 -27.03 4.75 -6.11
CA GLU A 499 -28.49 4.66 -6.04
C GLU A 499 -28.95 4.16 -4.65
N VAL A 500 -29.17 5.08 -3.71
CA VAL A 500 -29.66 4.74 -2.35
C VAL A 500 -31.02 4.04 -2.41
N GLY A 501 -31.22 3.08 -1.50
CA GLY A 501 -32.44 2.28 -1.40
C GLY A 501 -32.48 1.09 -2.37
N ARG A 502 -31.45 0.91 -3.21
CA ARG A 502 -31.25 -0.30 -4.00
C ARG A 502 -30.68 -1.45 -3.15
N PRO A 503 -30.92 -2.71 -3.55
CA PRO A 503 -30.19 -3.85 -3.00
C PRO A 503 -28.67 -3.72 -3.22
N ASN A 504 -27.89 -4.42 -2.40
CA ASN A 504 -26.45 -4.52 -2.58
C ASN A 504 -26.09 -5.42 -3.78
N GLY A 505 -24.89 -5.23 -4.32
CA GLY A 505 -24.29 -6.16 -5.25
C GLY A 505 -24.00 -7.51 -4.58
N PRO A 506 -23.94 -8.62 -5.34
CA PRO A 506 -23.92 -9.98 -4.79
C PRO A 506 -22.62 -10.32 -4.07
N LEU A 507 -21.56 -9.52 -4.23
CA LEU A 507 -20.27 -9.70 -3.55
C LEU A 507 -20.12 -8.77 -2.33
N SER A 508 -21.10 -7.90 -2.08
CA SER A 508 -21.13 -6.98 -0.94
C SER A 508 -21.94 -7.52 0.22
N ARG A 509 -21.68 -7.03 1.43
CA ARG A 509 -22.68 -7.08 2.51
C ARG A 509 -23.84 -6.12 2.19
N PRO A 510 -25.06 -6.37 2.73
CA PRO A 510 -26.13 -5.39 2.73
C PRO A 510 -25.71 -4.13 3.49
N ILE A 511 -26.22 -2.95 3.11
CA ILE A 511 -25.84 -1.69 3.75
C ILE A 511 -26.00 -1.70 5.28
N ALA A 512 -27.03 -2.38 5.81
CA ALA A 512 -27.28 -2.48 7.24
C ALA A 512 -26.16 -3.21 8.02
N GLN A 513 -25.34 -4.01 7.32
CA GLN A 513 -24.16 -4.70 7.86
C GLN A 513 -22.86 -4.23 7.21
N PHE A 514 -22.92 -3.23 6.34
CA PHE A 514 -21.76 -2.69 5.67
C PHE A 514 -21.11 -1.62 6.55
N ASN A 515 -19.79 -1.68 6.65
CA ASN A 515 -18.93 -0.55 6.97
C ASN A 515 -17.52 -0.86 6.42
N PRO A 516 -16.55 0.06 6.53
CA PRO A 516 -15.14 -0.18 6.18
C PRO A 516 -14.49 -1.48 6.72
N PHE A 517 -15.07 -2.17 7.70
CA PHE A 517 -14.56 -3.42 8.27
C PHE A 517 -15.32 -4.68 7.81
N SER A 518 -16.31 -4.53 6.93
CA SER A 518 -17.17 -5.61 6.43
C SER A 518 -17.68 -5.28 5.03
N THR A 519 -16.87 -5.62 4.03
CA THR A 519 -17.11 -5.27 2.62
C THR A 519 -17.76 -6.40 1.81
N GLY A 520 -17.84 -7.61 2.35
CA GLY A 520 -18.47 -8.78 1.70
C GLY A 520 -17.44 -9.86 1.41
N LEU A 521 -17.41 -10.37 0.17
CA LEU A 521 -16.50 -11.47 -0.18
C LEU A 521 -15.03 -11.11 0.09
N GLN A 522 -14.65 -9.85 -0.12
CA GLN A 522 -13.28 -9.38 0.12
C GLN A 522 -12.85 -9.59 1.57
N SER A 523 -13.64 -9.11 2.54
CA SER A 523 -13.38 -9.31 3.98
C SER A 523 -13.53 -10.77 4.37
N ALA A 524 -14.60 -11.44 3.95
CA ALA A 524 -14.89 -12.84 4.27
C ALA A 524 -13.74 -13.80 3.92
N LEU A 525 -13.03 -13.53 2.80
CA LEU A 525 -11.90 -14.34 2.36
C LEU A 525 -10.69 -14.28 3.29
N VAL A 526 -10.48 -13.16 4.01
CA VAL A 526 -9.20 -12.86 4.69
C VAL A 526 -9.30 -12.73 6.21
N ILE A 527 -10.49 -12.50 6.76
CA ILE A 527 -10.70 -12.27 8.21
C ILE A 527 -10.15 -13.40 9.09
N GLY A 528 -10.23 -14.65 8.64
CA GLY A 528 -9.72 -15.80 9.41
C GLY A 528 -8.21 -15.75 9.59
N ASN A 529 -7.49 -15.38 8.52
CA ASN A 529 -6.04 -15.22 8.55
C ASN A 529 -5.60 -14.00 9.35
N ILE A 530 -6.35 -12.90 9.33
CA ILE A 530 -6.12 -11.71 10.15
C ILE A 530 -6.34 -12.05 11.64
N GLY A 531 -7.43 -12.74 11.97
CA GLY A 531 -7.71 -13.20 13.34
C GLY A 531 -6.61 -14.12 13.89
N ALA A 532 -6.15 -15.08 13.08
CA ALA A 532 -5.03 -15.95 13.45
C ALA A 532 -3.74 -15.15 13.70
N HIS A 533 -3.47 -14.15 12.87
CA HIS A 533 -2.32 -13.26 13.06
C HIS A 533 -2.43 -12.44 14.36
N LEU A 534 -3.61 -11.91 14.68
CA LEU A 534 -3.83 -11.17 15.93
C LEU A 534 -3.71 -12.06 17.17
N GLY A 535 -4.09 -13.34 17.06
CA GLY A 535 -3.79 -14.36 18.06
C GLY A 535 -2.28 -14.49 18.30
N PHE A 536 -1.47 -14.46 17.25
CA PHE A 536 -0.01 -14.46 17.36
C PHE A 536 0.55 -13.16 17.95
N VAL A 537 0.10 -12.01 17.47
CA VAL A 537 0.57 -10.69 17.97
C VAL A 537 0.27 -10.49 19.45
N SER A 538 -0.89 -10.97 19.93
CA SER A 538 -1.27 -10.91 21.34
C SER A 538 -0.58 -11.96 22.22
N GLY A 539 0.15 -12.92 21.64
CA GLY A 539 0.74 -14.04 22.35
C GLY A 539 -0.25 -15.15 22.73
N ALA A 540 -1.53 -15.04 22.32
CA ALA A 540 -2.53 -16.08 22.50
C ALA A 540 -2.24 -17.33 21.64
N SER A 541 -1.48 -17.18 20.55
CA SER A 541 -0.95 -18.26 19.72
C SER A 541 0.57 -18.13 19.60
N ALA A 542 1.28 -19.25 19.70
CA ALA A 542 2.71 -19.30 19.41
C ALA A 542 3.02 -19.30 17.89
N THR A 543 2.01 -19.57 17.06
CA THR A 543 2.16 -19.70 15.60
C THR A 543 1.44 -18.57 14.89
N ASP A 544 2.15 -17.93 13.98
CA ASP A 544 1.62 -16.88 13.09
C ASP A 544 0.76 -17.48 11.97
N THR A 545 -0.07 -16.65 11.35
CA THR A 545 -0.83 -17.01 10.14
C THR A 545 0.12 -17.48 9.03
N PRO A 546 -0.27 -18.46 8.19
CA PRO A 546 0.50 -18.83 7.00
C PRO A 546 0.74 -17.64 6.08
N GLN A 547 1.76 -17.71 5.23
CA GLN A 547 2.03 -16.67 4.21
C GLN A 547 1.10 -16.85 3.00
N ARG A 548 -0.20 -16.83 3.29
CA ARG A 548 -1.32 -16.72 2.36
C ARG A 548 -2.55 -16.20 3.11
N CYS A 549 -3.34 -15.36 2.46
CA CYS A 549 -4.49 -14.68 3.07
C CYS A 549 -5.83 -15.35 2.82
N THR A 550 -5.89 -16.45 2.07
CA THR A 550 -7.15 -17.15 1.81
C THR A 550 -6.99 -18.65 2.01
N THR A 551 -8.11 -19.31 2.28
CA THR A 551 -8.21 -20.77 2.49
C THR A 551 -8.81 -21.49 1.28
N LEU A 552 -8.73 -20.87 0.10
CA LEU A 552 -9.13 -21.53 -1.14
C LEU A 552 -8.31 -22.80 -1.39
N PRO A 553 -8.85 -23.79 -2.13
CA PRO A 553 -8.11 -24.97 -2.53
C PRO A 553 -6.78 -24.62 -3.22
N ASP A 554 -5.76 -25.42 -2.93
CA ASP A 554 -4.45 -25.27 -3.56
C ASP A 554 -4.51 -25.72 -5.03
N VAL A 555 -3.98 -24.89 -5.92
CA VAL A 555 -3.80 -25.16 -7.35
C VAL A 555 -2.38 -25.65 -7.67
N ALA A 556 -1.45 -25.39 -6.77
CA ALA A 556 -0.13 -25.99 -6.69
C ALA A 556 0.23 -26.17 -5.21
N ALA A 557 1.25 -26.97 -4.91
CA ALA A 557 1.64 -27.24 -3.52
C ALA A 557 1.93 -25.94 -2.77
N GLY A 558 1.07 -25.63 -1.80
CA GLY A 558 1.19 -24.43 -0.99
C GLY A 558 0.76 -23.12 -1.66
N GLN A 559 -0.01 -23.20 -2.75
CA GLN A 559 -0.49 -22.03 -3.48
C GLN A 559 -1.93 -22.20 -3.94
N ASN A 560 -2.77 -21.24 -3.53
CA ASN A 560 -4.06 -20.97 -4.15
C ASN A 560 -4.00 -19.72 -5.03
N ARG A 561 -5.09 -19.40 -5.74
CA ARG A 561 -5.12 -18.28 -6.71
C ARG A 561 -5.14 -16.89 -6.07
N LEU A 562 -5.49 -16.79 -4.78
CA LEU A 562 -5.71 -15.52 -4.07
C LEU A 562 -4.81 -15.42 -2.82
N GLN A 563 -3.49 -15.60 -3.00
CA GLN A 563 -2.53 -15.65 -1.88
C GLN A 563 -2.50 -14.37 -1.02
N ASN A 564 -2.93 -13.23 -1.54
CA ASN A 564 -3.06 -11.98 -0.78
C ASN A 564 -4.49 -11.41 -0.80
N GLY A 565 -5.50 -12.22 -1.08
CA GLY A 565 -6.90 -11.77 -1.14
C GLY A 565 -7.31 -11.18 -2.49
N ILE A 566 -8.36 -10.36 -2.49
CA ILE A 566 -8.90 -9.67 -3.68
C ILE A 566 -8.93 -8.15 -3.47
N GLN A 567 -9.01 -7.41 -4.58
CA GLN A 567 -9.37 -6.00 -4.56
C GLN A 567 -10.71 -5.77 -5.28
N ILE A 568 -11.42 -4.71 -4.90
CA ILE A 568 -12.77 -4.41 -5.38
C ILE A 568 -12.89 -2.97 -5.94
N PHE A 569 -11.78 -2.42 -6.41
CA PHE A 569 -11.74 -1.13 -7.13
C PHE A 569 -10.83 -1.20 -8.36
N PRO A 570 -11.05 -0.36 -9.38
CA PRO A 570 -10.49 -0.52 -10.72
C PRO A 570 -8.95 -0.52 -10.78
N GLY A 571 -8.40 -1.14 -11.83
CA GLY A 571 -6.97 -1.18 -12.09
C GLY A 571 -6.40 -2.51 -12.61
N SER A 572 -7.23 -3.43 -13.09
CA SER A 572 -6.74 -4.70 -13.65
C SER A 572 -7.55 -5.16 -14.84
N VAL A 573 -6.91 -5.96 -15.70
CA VAL A 573 -7.57 -6.69 -16.78
C VAL A 573 -6.99 -8.09 -16.94
N PRO A 574 -7.81 -9.08 -17.31
CA PRO A 574 -7.34 -10.41 -17.67
C PRO A 574 -6.67 -10.41 -19.06
N ILE A 575 -5.67 -11.27 -19.24
CA ILE A 575 -4.90 -11.43 -20.48
C ILE A 575 -5.36 -12.71 -21.17
N TYR A 576 -5.66 -12.62 -22.46
CA TYR A 576 -6.17 -13.72 -23.27
C TYR A 576 -5.23 -14.08 -24.42
N ARG A 577 -5.16 -15.38 -24.73
CA ARG A 577 -4.68 -15.91 -26.00
C ARG A 577 -5.88 -16.40 -26.80
N GLY A 578 -6.29 -15.62 -27.80
CA GLY A 578 -7.58 -15.84 -28.46
C GLY A 578 -8.72 -15.77 -27.43
N THR A 579 -9.37 -16.90 -27.17
CA THR A 579 -10.49 -17.01 -26.22
C THR A 579 -10.11 -17.66 -24.88
N GLN A 580 -8.85 -18.05 -24.71
CA GLN A 580 -8.33 -18.70 -23.52
C GLN A 580 -7.68 -17.68 -22.58
N LEU A 581 -8.08 -17.68 -21.30
CA LEU A 581 -7.41 -16.92 -20.26
C LEU A 581 -5.99 -17.48 -20.02
N VAL A 582 -4.98 -16.61 -19.97
CA VAL A 582 -3.57 -17.01 -19.76
C VAL A 582 -2.88 -16.28 -18.60
N GLY A 583 -3.53 -15.27 -18.02
CA GLY A 583 -3.01 -14.51 -16.88
C GLY A 583 -3.77 -13.21 -16.67
N ALA A 584 -3.21 -12.29 -15.91
CA ALA A 584 -3.77 -10.95 -15.72
C ALA A 584 -2.70 -9.95 -15.30
N ILE A 585 -2.97 -8.67 -15.58
CA ILE A 585 -2.18 -7.52 -15.10
C ILE A 585 -3.02 -6.73 -14.10
N GLY A 586 -2.36 -6.19 -13.07
CA GLY A 586 -2.95 -5.26 -12.12
C GLY A 586 -2.00 -4.09 -11.86
N VAL A 587 -2.60 -2.91 -11.66
CA VAL A 587 -1.91 -1.62 -11.55
C VAL A 587 -2.50 -0.86 -10.36
N SER A 588 -1.63 -0.26 -9.54
CA SER A 588 -2.08 0.56 -8.41
C SER A 588 -1.06 1.61 -7.99
N GLY A 589 -1.53 2.82 -7.73
CA GLY A 589 -0.75 3.89 -7.11
C GLY A 589 -1.15 5.32 -7.48
N ASP A 590 -2.08 5.50 -8.43
CA ASP A 590 -2.62 6.80 -8.81
C ASP A 590 -4.17 6.75 -8.81
N GLY A 591 -4.85 7.63 -9.53
CA GLY A 591 -6.31 7.53 -9.71
C GLY A 591 -6.75 6.22 -10.36
N ILE A 592 -7.93 5.73 -9.99
CA ILE A 592 -8.46 4.43 -10.45
C ILE A 592 -8.64 4.34 -11.97
N ASP A 593 -8.88 5.47 -12.64
CA ASP A 593 -8.99 5.52 -14.10
C ASP A 593 -7.60 5.49 -14.76
N GLN A 594 -6.57 6.08 -14.14
CA GLN A 594 -5.18 5.91 -14.57
C GLN A 594 -4.76 4.44 -14.45
N ASP A 595 -5.10 3.77 -13.34
CA ASP A 595 -4.78 2.36 -13.13
C ASP A 595 -5.43 1.46 -14.19
N ASP A 596 -6.72 1.67 -14.50
CA ASP A 596 -7.44 0.97 -15.57
C ASP A 596 -6.79 1.20 -16.93
N MET A 597 -6.52 2.46 -17.27
CA MET A 597 -5.91 2.82 -18.54
C MET A 597 -4.53 2.16 -18.71
N ILE A 598 -3.69 2.20 -17.68
CA ILE A 598 -2.33 1.64 -17.72
C ILE A 598 -2.39 0.11 -17.88
N SER A 599 -3.26 -0.57 -17.14
CA SER A 599 -3.42 -2.03 -17.24
C SER A 599 -3.97 -2.46 -18.60
N PHE A 600 -5.02 -1.78 -19.10
CA PHE A 600 -5.68 -2.11 -20.36
C PHE A 600 -4.82 -1.79 -21.60
N LEU A 601 -4.24 -0.59 -21.67
CA LEU A 601 -3.36 -0.22 -22.78
C LEU A 601 -2.02 -0.94 -22.73
N GLY A 602 -1.51 -1.25 -21.54
CA GLY A 602 -0.31 -2.07 -21.39
C GLY A 602 -0.49 -3.47 -21.97
N THR A 603 -1.63 -4.10 -21.68
CA THR A 603 -2.00 -5.40 -22.26
C THR A 603 -2.22 -5.30 -23.77
N HIS A 604 -2.92 -4.26 -24.25
CA HIS A 604 -3.15 -4.04 -25.67
C HIS A 604 -1.83 -3.87 -26.45
N ASN A 605 -0.99 -2.92 -26.04
CA ASN A 605 0.27 -2.58 -26.72
C ASN A 605 1.28 -3.73 -26.64
N GLY A 606 1.42 -4.35 -25.47
CA GLY A 606 2.27 -5.52 -25.28
C GLY A 606 1.81 -6.71 -26.13
N GLY A 607 0.50 -6.93 -26.19
CA GLY A 607 -0.11 -7.93 -27.06
C GLY A 607 0.12 -7.67 -28.54
N ALA A 608 -0.05 -6.43 -29.00
CA ALA A 608 0.25 -6.03 -30.37
C ALA A 608 1.73 -6.21 -30.72
N ARG A 609 2.64 -5.99 -29.76
CA ARG A 609 4.08 -6.17 -29.96
C ARG A 609 4.48 -7.64 -30.15
N VAL A 610 3.84 -8.58 -29.46
CA VAL A 610 4.19 -10.02 -29.54
C VAL A 610 3.29 -10.83 -30.47
N GLY A 611 2.07 -10.35 -30.74
CA GLY A 611 1.12 -10.95 -31.68
C GLY A 611 0.37 -12.19 -31.18
N THR A 612 0.60 -12.65 -29.95
CA THR A 612 0.10 -13.94 -29.43
C THR A 612 -0.84 -13.83 -28.24
N ILE A 613 -1.00 -12.65 -27.64
CA ILE A 613 -1.89 -12.37 -26.51
C ILE A 613 -2.52 -10.98 -26.67
N GLY A 614 -3.54 -10.68 -25.87
CA GLY A 614 -4.14 -9.36 -25.82
C GLY A 614 -5.20 -9.24 -24.72
N ASN A 615 -5.98 -8.17 -24.79
CA ASN A 615 -7.15 -7.98 -23.95
C ASN A 615 -8.18 -9.10 -24.20
N ALA A 616 -9.11 -9.26 -23.26
CA ALA A 616 -10.25 -10.14 -23.45
C ALA A 616 -11.02 -9.79 -24.75
N PRO A 617 -11.48 -10.80 -25.52
CA PRO A 617 -12.39 -10.59 -26.64
C PRO A 617 -13.60 -9.75 -26.21
N ILE A 618 -14.01 -8.79 -27.06
CA ILE A 618 -15.07 -7.82 -26.72
C ILE A 618 -16.36 -8.52 -26.30
N ASP A 619 -16.73 -9.61 -26.97
CA ASP A 619 -17.92 -10.44 -26.72
C ASP A 619 -17.87 -11.23 -25.40
N LYS A 620 -16.69 -11.35 -24.80
CA LYS A 620 -16.49 -12.02 -23.50
C LYS A 620 -16.42 -11.06 -22.32
N ARG A 621 -16.29 -9.76 -22.55
CA ARG A 621 -16.09 -8.80 -21.44
C ARG A 621 -17.34 -8.69 -20.58
N ALA A 622 -17.13 -8.48 -19.29
CA ALA A 622 -18.21 -8.39 -18.30
C ALA A 622 -19.15 -7.20 -18.55
N ASP A 623 -18.78 -6.20 -19.35
CA ASP A 623 -19.70 -5.15 -19.81
C ASP A 623 -20.74 -5.64 -20.84
N ASN A 624 -20.71 -6.90 -21.26
CA ASN A 624 -21.87 -7.53 -21.92
C ASN A 624 -22.94 -8.02 -20.93
N ILE A 625 -22.61 -8.06 -19.64
CA ILE A 625 -23.55 -8.50 -18.60
C ILE A 625 -24.51 -7.36 -18.28
N VAL A 626 -25.80 -7.64 -18.43
CA VAL A 626 -26.90 -6.72 -18.14
C VAL A 626 -27.72 -7.29 -16.99
N VAL A 627 -27.77 -6.55 -15.89
CA VAL A 627 -28.54 -6.89 -14.69
C VAL A 627 -29.88 -6.18 -14.75
N THR A 628 -30.97 -6.94 -14.60
CA THR A 628 -32.33 -6.39 -14.48
C THR A 628 -32.64 -6.15 -13.02
N LEU A 629 -32.93 -4.90 -12.67
CA LEU A 629 -33.31 -4.48 -11.33
C LEU A 629 -34.77 -4.84 -11.03
N SER A 630 -35.15 -4.78 -9.76
CA SER A 630 -36.51 -5.08 -9.29
C SER A 630 -37.59 -4.14 -9.87
N ASP A 631 -37.23 -2.94 -10.30
CA ASP A 631 -38.12 -1.97 -10.97
C ASP A 631 -38.16 -2.16 -12.51
N GLY A 632 -37.52 -3.21 -13.04
CA GLY A 632 -37.46 -3.52 -14.46
C GLY A 632 -36.41 -2.72 -15.24
N LYS A 633 -35.69 -1.78 -14.61
CA LYS A 633 -34.57 -1.10 -15.26
C LYS A 633 -33.41 -2.06 -15.47
N THR A 634 -32.58 -1.77 -16.46
CA THR A 634 -31.39 -2.57 -16.76
C THR A 634 -30.13 -1.77 -16.51
N VAL A 635 -29.12 -2.43 -15.95
CA VAL A 635 -27.83 -1.85 -15.62
C VAL A 635 -26.76 -2.75 -16.22
N ARG A 636 -25.84 -2.14 -16.97
CA ARG A 636 -24.70 -2.83 -17.54
C ARG A 636 -23.50 -2.70 -16.61
N LEU A 637 -22.78 -3.80 -16.37
CA LEU A 637 -21.51 -3.72 -15.66
C LEU A 637 -20.49 -2.91 -16.45
N ARG A 638 -19.54 -2.27 -15.78
CA ARG A 638 -18.45 -1.53 -16.43
C ARG A 638 -17.22 -2.43 -16.51
N TYR A 639 -16.46 -2.34 -17.60
CA TYR A 639 -15.24 -3.12 -17.77
C TYR A 639 -13.98 -2.33 -17.42
N ILE A 640 -13.75 -1.18 -18.07
CA ILE A 640 -12.65 -0.24 -17.76
C ILE A 640 -13.12 1.20 -17.96
N SER A 641 -12.42 2.16 -17.39
CA SER A 641 -12.55 3.60 -17.67
C SER A 641 -11.18 4.20 -17.92
N CYS A 642 -11.09 5.13 -18.87
CA CYS A 642 -9.84 5.84 -19.15
C CYS A 642 -10.07 7.34 -18.92
N PRO A 643 -9.11 8.03 -18.28
CA PRO A 643 -9.31 9.40 -17.82
C PRO A 643 -9.38 10.36 -19.01
N PHE A 644 -10.02 11.51 -18.77
CA PHE A 644 -9.95 12.65 -19.70
C PHE A 644 -8.53 13.25 -19.70
N ALA A 645 -8.08 13.74 -20.86
CA ALA A 645 -6.73 14.25 -21.07
C ALA A 645 -5.63 13.31 -20.49
N PRO A 646 -5.66 12.02 -20.90
CA PRO A 646 -4.94 10.95 -20.23
C PRO A 646 -3.41 11.10 -20.26
N PHE A 647 -2.88 11.76 -21.30
CA PHE A 647 -1.44 11.83 -21.54
C PHE A 647 -0.91 13.25 -21.43
N LEU A 648 0.37 13.35 -21.04
CA LEU A 648 1.10 14.62 -20.93
C LEU A 648 1.78 15.03 -22.24
N ASP A 649 1.93 14.11 -23.17
CA ASP A 649 2.70 14.29 -24.40
C ASP A 649 1.83 14.38 -25.67
N THR A 650 0.51 14.21 -25.54
CA THR A 650 -0.45 14.29 -26.65
C THR A 650 -1.80 14.83 -26.18
N SER A 651 -2.62 15.32 -27.11
CA SER A 651 -4.00 15.74 -26.86
C SER A 651 -5.04 14.65 -27.13
N GLN A 652 -4.61 13.38 -27.29
CA GLN A 652 -5.51 12.27 -27.59
C GLN A 652 -6.52 12.06 -26.46
N GLN A 653 -7.75 11.72 -26.83
CA GLN A 653 -8.86 11.43 -25.92
C GLN A 653 -9.44 10.06 -26.26
N ASN A 654 -10.25 9.48 -25.36
CA ASN A 654 -10.91 8.19 -25.56
C ASN A 654 -9.94 7.08 -25.99
N VAL A 655 -8.73 7.09 -25.42
CA VAL A 655 -7.59 6.25 -25.86
C VAL A 655 -7.82 4.75 -25.73
N CYS A 656 -8.86 4.35 -25.01
CA CYS A 656 -9.25 2.96 -24.81
C CYS A 656 -10.46 2.54 -25.65
N GLN A 657 -11.08 3.47 -26.39
CA GLN A 657 -12.29 3.20 -27.16
C GLN A 657 -11.98 2.34 -28.38
N GLY A 658 -12.75 1.26 -28.56
CA GLY A 658 -12.64 0.38 -29.73
C GLY A 658 -11.56 -0.70 -29.64
N LEU A 659 -10.88 -0.83 -28.50
CA LEU A 659 -9.84 -1.84 -28.24
C LEU A 659 -10.35 -3.04 -27.45
#